data_AF-A0AA40ZUJ5-F1
#
_entry.id   AF-A0AA40ZUJ5-F1
#
_cell.length_a   1.000
_cell.length_b   1.000
_cell.length_c   1.000
_cell.angle_alpha   90.00
_cell.angle_beta   90.00
_cell.angle_gamma   90.00
#
_symmetry.space_group_name_H-M   'P 1'
#
loop_
_entity.id
_entity.type
_entity.pdbx_description
1 polymer ?
#
loop_
_entity_poly.entity_id
_entity_poly.type
_entity_poly.pdbx_seq_one_letter_code
_entity_poly.pdbx_strand_id
1 'polypeptide(L)'
;MKQPIKYQYALDEENHIIDISMINKEHRIHSNYHCPSCGRELIAKLGEKKQKHFAHKFDTEGFPCNNETYLHQLAKIKIKEKFDKSESFFIKLREKVICSSVENCEFATNKHLCIKERDKLVNLKKYYNLCSIEKSIKDFRADLLLENTITGIKPILIEIFVTHPCTQDKINSKLPIIEIPIQSEEDIQIIENKTELCGQTYNFPIKNIYEPMEINYIIQKYVLFSSGKYSYIPTHQISCKNIETPQFEHTLLDISVYDGKLEKTEFFYYAISLGYNLKNCSICQHYNFKGICKKSREINTPIQPNPSYAYFCNYYKTNELFHRIYKHATSKIRIKIIKNDTKSFNNIDFNFLYSQKIGNILNTCISQLEQCYYKKSLRLQVGSISHNLSCYYNSCERFKINKFAYGLKFYHSMQPKKTPLFLYCIKEGFFNIKKKSNTKNIYLKIEDEQSLKEFTSYTGITIYPCGQSIFHNIEERKHERPSKEQTNQKKEKEEPCCIKELPSKNTLYLEDLFKNESKTSLTNKNKEEVLDYIEKEFKARNIFIEKHQESPVSLRPLYNECKREDIKRGNISLKIFNTSNELTPIFIQPCLNNESPLKNIPTIVLRIDSQGMWKEWSHKNCLLIKEGKNGEFYNIINLNEIVPDETLNSF
;
A
#
# COMPACT_ATOMS: atom_id res chain seq x y z
N MET A 1 7.35 20.74 41.71
CA MET A 1 5.98 21.28 41.60
C MET A 1 5.83 22.38 42.63
N LYS A 2 5.50 23.61 42.22
CA LYS A 2 5.21 24.72 43.16
C LYS A 2 3.87 24.40 43.85
N GLN A 3 3.78 24.59 45.17
CA GLN A 3 2.51 24.45 45.89
C GLN A 3 1.49 25.43 45.29
N PRO A 4 0.22 25.02 45.08
CA PRO A 4 -0.81 25.92 44.56
C PRO A 4 -1.00 27.08 45.54
N ILE A 5 -1.01 28.30 45.01
CA ILE A 5 -1.33 29.51 45.77
C ILE A 5 -2.78 29.36 46.23
N LYS A 6 -3.04 29.57 47.51
CA LYS A 6 -4.41 29.48 48.05
C LYS A 6 -5.20 30.77 47.83
N TYR A 7 -4.55 31.93 47.99
CA TYR A 7 -5.15 33.27 47.81
C TYR A 7 -4.09 34.28 47.31
N GLN A 8 -4.16 34.71 46.05
CA GLN A 8 -3.31 35.77 45.49
C GLN A 8 -3.89 37.17 45.73
N TYR A 9 -5.22 37.28 45.81
CA TYR A 9 -5.94 38.55 45.94
C TYR A 9 -6.59 38.72 47.31
N ALA A 10 -6.63 39.97 47.80
CA ALA A 10 -7.34 40.39 49.00
C ALA A 10 -8.07 41.73 48.76
N LEU A 11 -8.94 42.11 49.68
CA LEU A 11 -9.50 43.47 49.78
C LEU A 11 -8.59 44.32 50.69
N ASP A 12 -8.36 45.57 50.33
CA ASP A 12 -7.77 46.57 51.24
C ASP A 12 -8.83 47.23 52.14
N GLU A 13 -8.45 48.27 52.88
CA GLU A 13 -9.34 48.99 53.81
C GLU A 13 -10.46 49.76 53.10
N GLU A 14 -10.27 50.09 51.81
CA GLU A 14 -11.25 50.77 50.97
C GLU A 14 -12.13 49.79 50.18
N ASN A 15 -11.97 48.48 50.41
CA ASN A 15 -12.59 47.38 49.67
C ASN A 15 -12.18 47.30 48.19
N HIS A 16 -10.97 47.75 47.83
CA HIS A 16 -10.40 47.52 46.51
C HIS A 16 -9.65 46.18 46.47
N ILE A 17 -9.72 45.48 45.33
CA ILE A 17 -8.96 44.24 45.15
C ILE A 17 -7.48 44.56 44.92
N ILE A 18 -6.62 44.02 45.79
CA ILE A 18 -5.18 44.15 45.70
C ILE A 18 -4.50 42.79 45.45
N ASP A 19 -3.51 42.80 44.56
CA ASP A 19 -2.68 41.64 44.25
C ASP A 19 -1.47 41.60 45.20
N ILE A 20 -1.16 40.42 45.74
CA ILE A 20 -0.01 40.22 46.65
C ILE A 20 1.33 40.67 46.04
N SER A 21 1.45 40.67 44.70
CA SER A 21 2.64 41.16 43.99
C SER A 21 2.88 42.66 44.19
N MET A 22 1.84 43.45 44.48
CA MET A 22 1.90 44.90 44.74
C MET A 22 2.28 45.21 46.21
N ILE A 23 2.36 44.19 47.08
CA ILE A 23 2.65 44.36 48.51
C ILE A 23 4.14 44.19 48.79
N ASN A 24 4.72 45.19 49.46
CA ASN A 24 6.09 45.17 50.00
C ASN A 24 6.07 45.12 51.55
N LYS A 25 7.25 45.07 52.18
CA LYS A 25 7.36 44.97 53.65
C LYS A 25 6.74 46.18 54.37
N GLU A 26 6.76 47.37 53.77
CA GLU A 26 6.21 48.60 54.33
C GLU A 26 4.68 48.61 54.27
N HIS A 27 4.10 48.21 53.14
CA HIS A 27 2.64 48.07 52.95
C HIS A 27 2.04 46.99 53.86
N ARG A 28 2.82 45.96 54.22
CA ARG A 28 2.37 44.89 55.12
C ARG A 28 2.15 45.39 56.57
N ILE A 29 2.89 46.41 57.00
CA ILE A 29 2.84 46.92 58.38
C ILE A 29 1.67 47.91 58.56
N HIS A 30 1.27 48.58 57.48
CA HIS A 30 0.35 49.72 57.53
C HIS A 30 -1.04 49.45 56.94
N SER A 31 -1.37 48.21 56.56
CA SER A 31 -2.65 47.92 55.90
C SER A 31 -3.25 46.62 56.39
N ASN A 32 -4.55 46.66 56.71
CA ASN A 32 -5.35 45.48 56.99
C ASN A 32 -5.95 44.93 55.70
N TYR A 33 -5.66 43.66 55.40
CA TYR A 33 -6.21 42.98 54.23
C TYR A 33 -7.36 42.08 54.64
N HIS A 34 -8.41 41.98 53.83
CA HIS A 34 -9.59 41.18 54.13
C HIS A 34 -9.85 40.16 53.01
N CYS A 35 -10.35 38.98 53.37
CA CYS A 35 -10.74 37.97 52.40
C CYS A 35 -11.98 38.44 51.62
N PRO A 36 -11.95 38.44 50.28
CA PRO A 36 -13.12 38.80 49.46
C PRO A 36 -14.36 37.97 49.77
N SER A 37 -14.20 36.71 50.19
CA SER A 37 -15.33 35.81 50.47
C SER A 37 -15.86 35.89 51.91
N CYS A 38 -14.98 35.79 52.92
CA CYS A 38 -15.43 35.72 54.32
C CYS A 38 -15.26 37.03 55.10
N GLY A 39 -14.66 38.06 54.51
CA GLY A 39 -14.42 39.37 55.13
C GLY A 39 -13.37 39.36 56.26
N ARG A 40 -12.75 38.22 56.57
CA ARG A 40 -11.79 38.10 57.68
C ARG A 40 -10.41 38.61 57.31
N GLU A 41 -9.66 39.00 58.33
CA GLU A 41 -8.30 39.51 58.20
C GLU A 41 -7.34 38.46 57.59
N LEU A 42 -6.61 38.90 56.57
CA LEU A 42 -5.57 38.18 55.85
C LEU A 42 -4.20 38.79 56.17
N ILE A 43 -3.19 37.93 56.28
CA ILE A 43 -1.79 38.31 56.41
C ILE A 43 -1.09 38.09 55.07
N ALA A 44 -0.42 39.12 54.56
CA ALA A 44 0.48 39.01 53.42
C ALA A 44 1.73 38.18 53.78
N LYS A 45 1.86 36.97 53.22
CA LYS A 45 3.03 36.09 53.38
C LYS A 45 4.05 36.39 52.28
N LEU A 46 4.95 37.33 52.55
CA LEU A 46 5.99 37.79 51.62
C LEU A 46 7.27 36.93 51.71
N GLY A 47 7.18 35.65 51.36
CA GLY A 47 8.33 34.73 51.41
C GLY A 47 9.42 35.09 50.39
N GLU A 48 10.69 34.84 50.73
CA GLU A 48 11.84 35.02 49.82
C GLU A 48 12.04 33.79 48.90
N LYS A 49 11.74 32.58 49.40
CA LYS A 49 11.83 31.30 48.65
C LYS A 49 10.46 30.73 48.24
N LYS A 50 9.43 30.96 49.05
CA LYS A 50 8.04 30.53 48.77
C LYS A 50 7.29 31.63 48.03
N GLN A 51 6.36 31.27 47.14
CA GLN A 51 5.54 32.25 46.44
C GLN A 51 4.76 33.13 47.42
N LYS A 52 4.70 34.42 47.12
CA LYS A 52 3.94 35.41 47.89
C LYS A 52 2.45 35.07 47.77
N HIS A 53 1.73 35.07 48.89
CA HIS A 53 0.28 34.83 48.94
C HIS A 53 -0.32 35.49 50.19
N PHE A 54 -1.64 35.61 50.24
CA PHE A 54 -2.38 35.93 51.45
C PHE A 54 -2.77 34.67 52.22
N ALA A 55 -2.81 34.75 53.56
CA ALA A 55 -3.25 33.66 54.43
C ALA A 55 -4.10 34.21 55.58
N HIS A 56 -5.15 33.51 55.98
CA HIS A 56 -5.98 33.92 57.11
C HIS A 56 -5.16 34.03 58.40
N LYS A 57 -5.39 35.11 59.17
CA LYS A 57 -4.68 35.36 60.44
C LYS A 57 -5.05 34.35 61.52
N PHE A 58 -6.31 33.92 61.54
CA PHE A 58 -6.83 32.88 62.40
C PHE A 58 -7.71 31.92 61.59
N ASP A 59 -7.34 30.64 61.53
CA ASP A 59 -8.26 29.58 61.10
C ASP A 59 -9.09 29.20 62.33
N THR A 60 -10.24 29.85 62.53
CA THR A 60 -11.14 29.51 63.63
C THR A 60 -11.96 28.27 63.29
N GLU A 61 -11.87 27.24 64.13
CA GLU A 61 -12.74 26.07 64.09
C GLU A 61 -14.20 26.52 64.20
N GLY A 62 -14.97 26.38 63.11
CA GLY A 62 -16.40 26.74 63.05
C GLY A 62 -16.85 27.42 61.76
N PHE A 63 -15.94 28.03 60.98
CA PHE A 63 -16.27 28.68 59.70
C PHE A 63 -15.05 28.66 58.75
N PRO A 64 -14.78 27.52 58.10
CA PRO A 64 -13.71 27.43 57.11
C PRO A 64 -14.05 28.29 55.88
N CYS A 65 -13.13 29.15 55.45
CA CYS A 65 -13.26 29.86 54.18
C CYS A 65 -13.12 28.86 53.03
N ASN A 66 -14.20 28.63 52.28
CA ASN A 66 -14.20 27.74 51.12
C ASN A 66 -13.54 28.44 49.92
N ASN A 67 -12.63 27.74 49.24
CA ASN A 67 -11.98 28.24 48.04
C ASN A 67 -13.00 28.53 46.91
N GLU A 68 -14.08 27.75 46.83
CA GLU A 68 -15.12 27.99 45.82
C GLU A 68 -15.81 29.34 46.03
N THR A 69 -16.18 29.66 47.27
CA THR A 69 -16.80 30.94 47.62
C THR A 69 -15.83 32.11 47.40
N TYR A 70 -14.53 31.88 47.65
CA TYR A 70 -13.47 32.84 47.32
C TYR A 70 -13.40 33.13 45.82
N LEU A 71 -13.28 32.10 44.98
CA LEU A 71 -13.22 32.26 43.52
C LEU A 71 -14.51 32.88 42.97
N HIS A 72 -15.67 32.44 43.45
CA HIS A 72 -16.98 32.97 43.06
C HIS A 72 -17.08 34.47 43.33
N GLN A 73 -16.71 34.91 44.53
CA GLN A 73 -16.79 36.32 44.90
C GLN A 73 -15.73 37.18 44.21
N LEU A 74 -14.49 36.67 44.07
CA LEU A 74 -13.43 37.35 43.34
C LEU A 74 -13.82 37.58 41.88
N ALA A 75 -14.37 36.55 41.22
CA ALA A 75 -14.81 36.65 39.83
C ALA A 75 -15.93 37.69 39.64
N LYS A 76 -16.91 37.79 40.55
CA LYS A 76 -17.96 38.83 40.51
C LYS A 76 -17.35 40.23 40.49
N ILE A 77 -16.45 40.49 41.43
CA ILE A 77 -15.83 41.81 41.60
C ILE A 77 -15.02 42.16 40.36
N LYS A 78 -14.18 41.24 39.87
CA LYS A 78 -13.31 41.48 38.72
C LYS A 78 -14.07 41.66 37.41
N ILE A 79 -15.14 40.91 37.18
CA ILE A 79 -16.00 41.10 36.00
C ILE A 79 -16.75 42.43 36.08
N LYS A 80 -17.26 42.83 37.26
CA LYS A 80 -17.88 44.15 37.46
C LYS A 80 -16.87 45.27 37.18
N GLU A 81 -15.68 45.19 37.76
CA GLU A 81 -14.62 46.17 37.53
C GLU A 81 -14.26 46.28 36.04
N LYS A 82 -14.12 45.13 35.36
CA LYS A 82 -13.87 45.10 33.93
C LYS A 82 -14.98 45.79 33.15
N PHE A 83 -16.24 45.53 33.49
CA PHE A 83 -17.38 46.20 32.87
C PHE A 83 -17.31 47.71 33.14
N ASP A 84 -17.14 48.15 34.38
CA ASP A 84 -17.19 49.58 34.73
C ASP A 84 -16.05 50.40 34.13
N LYS A 85 -14.82 49.85 34.13
CA LYS A 85 -13.61 50.54 33.67
C LYS A 85 -13.46 50.57 32.14
N SER A 86 -14.10 49.65 31.41
CA SER A 86 -13.88 49.49 29.96
C SER A 86 -14.97 50.17 29.12
N GLU A 87 -14.59 50.82 28.02
CA GLU A 87 -15.52 51.35 27.01
C GLU A 87 -16.23 50.23 26.20
N SER A 88 -15.66 49.03 26.23
CA SER A 88 -16.20 47.87 25.51
C SER A 88 -16.23 46.62 26.39
N PHE A 89 -17.25 45.80 26.18
CA PHE A 89 -17.44 44.55 26.91
C PHE A 89 -18.04 43.51 25.96
N PHE A 90 -17.18 42.77 25.27
CA PHE A 90 -17.58 41.87 24.19
C PHE A 90 -18.00 40.49 24.70
N ILE A 91 -19.03 39.93 24.09
CA ILE A 91 -19.38 38.51 24.20
C ILE A 91 -19.40 37.87 22.83
N LYS A 92 -19.16 36.56 22.79
CA LYS A 92 -19.18 35.76 21.58
C LYS A 92 -20.47 34.94 21.52
N LEU A 93 -21.34 35.26 20.55
CA LEU A 93 -22.58 34.54 20.30
C LEU A 93 -22.46 33.69 19.03
N ARG A 94 -23.02 32.47 19.05
CA ARG A 94 -23.10 31.62 17.86
C ARG A 94 -24.40 31.88 17.11
N GLU A 95 -24.30 32.41 15.90
CA GLU A 95 -25.45 32.62 15.04
C GLU A 95 -25.54 31.58 13.92
N LYS A 96 -26.78 31.26 13.56
CA LYS A 96 -27.08 30.38 12.43
C LYS A 96 -27.26 31.24 11.18
N VAL A 97 -26.36 31.05 10.23
CA VAL A 97 -26.47 31.60 8.88
C VAL A 97 -27.15 30.55 8.02
N ILE A 98 -28.35 30.85 7.55
CA ILE A 98 -29.18 30.02 6.69
C ILE A 98 -29.01 30.53 5.26
N CYS A 99 -28.88 29.61 4.30
CA CYS A 99 -28.82 29.98 2.89
C CYS A 99 -30.11 30.70 2.47
N SER A 100 -29.99 31.86 1.83
CA SER A 100 -31.14 32.60 1.31
C SER A 100 -31.96 31.83 0.27
N SER A 101 -31.36 30.82 -0.39
CA SER A 101 -32.03 29.95 -1.36
C SER A 101 -32.52 28.62 -0.76
N VAL A 102 -32.56 28.48 0.57
CA VAL A 102 -32.88 27.19 1.24
C VAL A 102 -34.19 26.57 0.78
N GLU A 103 -35.24 27.36 0.54
CA GLU A 103 -36.56 26.85 0.13
C GLU A 103 -36.55 26.20 -1.26
N ASN A 104 -35.70 26.70 -2.15
CA ASN A 104 -35.57 26.22 -3.54
C ASN A 104 -34.32 25.35 -3.76
N CYS A 105 -33.53 25.11 -2.72
CA CYS A 105 -32.30 24.35 -2.83
C CYS A 105 -32.61 22.84 -2.80
N GLU A 106 -32.27 22.14 -3.88
CA GLU A 106 -32.48 20.68 -3.99
C GLU A 106 -31.74 19.87 -2.91
N PHE A 107 -30.72 20.47 -2.30
CA PHE A 107 -29.93 19.91 -1.21
C PHE A 107 -30.49 20.20 0.16
N ALA A 108 -31.44 21.12 0.36
CA ALA A 108 -31.88 21.53 1.70
C ALA A 108 -32.72 20.48 2.47
N THR A 109 -32.61 19.18 2.13
CA THR A 109 -33.30 18.10 2.84
C THR A 109 -32.77 17.91 4.26
N ASN A 110 -33.53 17.17 5.09
CA ASN A 110 -33.28 16.94 6.51
C ASN A 110 -31.84 16.46 6.87
N LYS A 111 -31.03 15.99 5.91
CA LYS A 111 -29.63 15.57 6.12
C LYS A 111 -28.57 16.56 5.65
N HIS A 112 -28.95 17.54 4.83
CA HIS A 112 -28.08 18.48 4.15
C HIS A 112 -28.56 19.90 4.43
N LEU A 113 -28.46 20.29 5.70
CA LEU A 113 -28.93 21.59 6.13
C LEU A 113 -28.08 22.68 5.48
N CYS A 114 -28.73 23.57 4.73
CA CYS A 114 -28.10 24.74 4.16
C CYS A 114 -27.82 25.81 5.24
N ILE A 115 -27.07 25.42 6.28
CA ILE A 115 -26.83 26.19 7.49
C ILE A 115 -25.34 26.15 7.81
N LYS A 116 -24.77 27.30 8.19
CA LYS A 116 -23.45 27.40 8.82
C LYS A 116 -23.59 28.09 10.15
N GLU A 117 -22.73 27.73 11.09
CA GLU A 117 -22.58 28.48 12.33
C GLU A 117 -21.47 29.52 12.15
N ARG A 118 -21.73 30.74 12.59
CA ARG A 118 -20.76 31.83 12.62
C ARG A 118 -20.69 32.39 14.02
N ASP A 119 -19.48 32.76 14.42
CA ASP A 119 -19.27 33.50 15.65
C ASP A 119 -19.48 35.00 15.42
N LYS A 120 -20.29 35.62 16.27
CA LYS A 120 -20.56 37.06 16.27
C LYS A 120 -20.13 37.68 17.58
N LEU A 121 -19.26 38.68 17.49
CA LEU A 121 -18.88 39.51 18.63
C LEU A 121 -19.92 40.59 18.85
N VAL A 122 -20.44 40.68 20.07
CA VAL A 122 -21.42 41.69 20.48
C VAL A 122 -20.86 42.49 21.64
N ASN A 123 -20.70 43.80 21.45
CA ASN A 123 -20.33 44.71 22.54
C ASN A 123 -21.55 45.00 23.42
N LEU A 124 -21.61 44.44 24.62
CA LEU A 124 -22.70 44.66 25.58
C LEU A 124 -22.76 46.10 26.10
N LYS A 125 -21.65 46.84 26.14
CA LYS A 125 -21.65 48.26 26.54
C LYS A 125 -22.50 49.17 25.65
N LYS A 126 -22.79 48.74 24.41
CA LYS A 126 -23.73 49.46 23.53
C LYS A 126 -25.18 49.37 24.00
N TYR A 127 -25.50 48.40 24.86
CA TYR A 127 -26.87 48.07 25.26
C TYR A 127 -27.10 48.13 26.77
N TYR A 128 -26.07 48.00 27.60
CA TYR A 128 -26.16 47.99 29.05
C TYR A 128 -25.19 49.01 29.64
N ASN A 129 -25.66 49.78 30.62
CA ASN A 129 -24.88 50.84 31.27
C ASN A 129 -24.71 50.62 32.78
N LEU A 130 -25.38 49.61 33.36
CA LEU A 130 -25.28 49.28 34.78
C LEU A 130 -24.93 47.80 34.96
N CYS A 131 -24.00 47.52 35.88
CA CYS A 131 -23.65 46.17 36.33
C CYS A 131 -23.75 46.10 37.86
N SER A 132 -24.67 45.29 38.38
CA SER A 132 -24.91 45.14 39.83
C SER A 132 -24.52 43.75 40.32
N ILE A 133 -23.82 43.66 41.46
CA ILE A 133 -23.47 42.39 42.11
C ILE A 133 -24.66 41.88 42.93
N GLU A 134 -24.95 40.58 42.83
CA GLU A 134 -25.92 39.86 43.67
C GLU A 134 -27.33 40.45 43.72
N LYS A 135 -27.75 41.10 42.62
CA LYS A 135 -29.05 41.76 42.51
C LYS A 135 -30.15 40.75 42.13
N SER A 136 -31.27 40.82 42.84
CA SER A 136 -32.45 40.00 42.54
C SER A 136 -33.25 40.58 41.37
N ILE A 137 -33.71 39.69 40.51
CA ILE A 137 -34.63 39.98 39.42
C ILE A 137 -35.71 38.90 39.35
N LYS A 138 -36.97 39.31 39.48
CA LYS A 138 -38.10 38.38 39.71
C LYS A 138 -37.76 37.46 40.89
N ASP A 139 -37.85 36.15 40.69
CA ASP A 139 -37.60 35.13 41.71
C ASP A 139 -36.14 34.64 41.74
N PHE A 140 -35.25 35.24 40.93
CA PHE A 140 -33.86 34.81 40.80
C PHE A 140 -32.89 35.86 41.29
N ARG A 141 -31.80 35.43 41.94
CA ARG A 141 -30.66 36.28 42.28
C ARG A 141 -29.54 36.02 41.29
N ALA A 142 -29.10 37.07 40.58
CA ALA A 142 -28.01 37.01 39.62
C ALA A 142 -26.68 37.30 40.30
N ASP A 143 -25.61 36.59 39.95
CA ASP A 143 -24.27 36.92 40.47
C ASP A 143 -23.84 38.31 40.02
N LEU A 144 -24.04 38.61 38.73
CA LEU A 144 -24.04 39.96 38.20
C LEU A 144 -25.27 40.17 37.31
N LEU A 145 -25.90 41.33 37.45
CA LEU A 145 -27.02 41.74 36.61
C LEU A 145 -26.61 42.93 35.75
N LEU A 146 -26.65 42.74 34.43
CA LEU A 146 -26.47 43.82 33.47
C LEU A 146 -27.83 44.42 33.12
N GLU A 147 -27.95 45.74 33.32
CA GLU A 147 -29.18 46.50 33.10
C GLU A 147 -28.91 47.69 32.18
N ASN A 148 -29.97 48.08 31.48
CA ASN A 148 -30.05 49.39 30.86
C ASN A 148 -31.00 50.25 31.69
N THR A 149 -30.52 51.34 32.26
CA THR A 149 -31.35 52.24 33.08
C THR A 149 -32.20 53.22 32.26
N ILE A 150 -31.97 53.28 30.94
CA ILE A 150 -32.61 54.23 30.01
C ILE A 150 -33.64 53.52 29.12
N THR A 151 -33.34 52.29 28.69
CA THR A 151 -34.17 51.51 27.75
C THR A 151 -34.82 50.31 28.43
N GLY A 152 -36.00 49.89 27.97
CA GLY A 152 -36.70 48.70 28.47
C GLY A 152 -36.14 47.36 27.95
N ILE A 153 -34.86 47.28 27.59
CA ILE A 153 -34.24 46.03 27.10
C ILE A 153 -34.15 45.04 28.26
N LYS A 154 -34.38 43.74 27.97
CA LYS A 154 -34.28 42.68 28.98
C LYS A 154 -32.87 42.63 29.58
N PRO A 155 -32.74 42.55 30.91
CA PRO A 155 -31.43 42.44 31.56
C PRO A 155 -30.76 41.09 31.31
N ILE A 156 -29.44 41.06 31.40
CA ILE A 156 -28.62 39.85 31.25
C ILE A 156 -28.12 39.42 32.63
N LEU A 157 -28.25 38.14 32.92
CA LEU A 157 -27.67 37.52 34.11
C LEU A 157 -26.29 36.99 33.72
N ILE A 158 -25.26 37.38 34.45
CA ILE A 158 -23.98 36.68 34.42
C ILE A 158 -23.92 35.82 35.67
N GLU A 159 -23.70 34.52 35.48
CA GLU A 159 -23.67 33.49 36.53
C GLU A 159 -22.27 32.87 36.56
N ILE A 160 -21.66 32.78 37.73
CA ILE A 160 -20.32 32.20 37.88
C ILE A 160 -20.47 30.75 38.33
N PHE A 161 -19.96 29.85 37.51
CA PHE A 161 -19.97 28.41 37.73
C PHE A 161 -18.61 27.96 38.27
N VAL A 162 -18.54 27.66 39.56
CA VAL A 162 -17.36 27.01 40.16
C VAL A 162 -17.59 25.50 40.27
N THR A 163 -18.65 25.10 40.97
CA THR A 163 -18.99 23.69 41.21
C THR A 163 -20.39 23.30 40.80
N HIS A 164 -21.33 24.25 40.76
CA HIS A 164 -22.71 23.99 40.34
C HIS A 164 -23.10 24.86 39.15
N PRO A 165 -23.57 24.25 38.04
CA PRO A 165 -24.07 25.00 36.91
C PRO A 165 -25.40 25.70 37.24
N CYS A 166 -25.80 26.61 36.35
CA CYS A 166 -27.04 27.35 36.41
C CYS A 166 -28.23 26.38 36.50
N THR A 167 -29.16 26.70 37.40
CA THR A 167 -30.32 25.82 37.63
C THR A 167 -31.23 25.80 36.41
N GLN A 168 -31.92 24.67 36.20
CA GLN A 168 -32.83 24.53 35.06
C GLN A 168 -33.99 25.55 35.13
N ASP A 169 -34.45 25.93 36.33
CA ASP A 169 -35.47 26.96 36.53
C ASP A 169 -35.00 28.34 36.05
N LYS A 170 -33.74 28.72 36.35
CA LYS A 170 -33.13 29.94 35.82
C LYS A 170 -33.05 29.88 34.30
N ILE A 171 -32.59 28.78 33.71
CA ILE A 171 -32.53 28.61 32.25
C ILE A 171 -33.93 28.68 31.62
N ASN A 172 -34.94 28.11 32.27
CA ASN A 172 -36.33 28.11 31.79
C ASN A 172 -37.01 29.48 31.91
N SER A 173 -36.47 30.42 32.70
CA SER A 173 -37.02 31.78 32.90
C SER A 173 -37.08 32.65 31.64
N LYS A 174 -36.42 32.22 30.54
CA LYS A 174 -36.26 32.97 29.29
C LYS A 174 -35.50 34.30 29.42
N LEU A 175 -34.83 34.53 30.55
CA LEU A 175 -33.86 35.62 30.70
C LEU A 175 -32.54 35.23 30.00
N PRO A 176 -31.87 36.15 29.28
CA PRO A 176 -30.55 35.91 28.73
C PRO A 176 -29.53 35.67 29.87
N ILE A 177 -28.78 34.58 29.78
CA ILE A 177 -27.80 34.18 30.80
C ILE A 177 -26.45 33.92 30.14
N ILE A 178 -25.39 34.47 30.73
CA ILE A 178 -24.00 34.13 30.43
C ILE A 178 -23.43 33.40 31.64
N GLU A 179 -23.18 32.11 31.49
CA GLU A 179 -22.57 31.28 32.53
C GLU A 179 -21.07 31.17 32.29
N ILE A 180 -20.27 31.54 33.29
CA ILE A 180 -18.82 31.61 33.20
C ILE A 180 -18.21 30.56 34.13
N PRO A 181 -17.56 29.52 33.59
CA PRO A 181 -16.85 28.56 34.42
C PRO A 181 -15.57 29.18 34.99
N ILE A 182 -15.34 29.00 36.30
CA ILE A 182 -14.13 29.44 37.02
C ILE A 182 -13.61 28.27 37.85
N GLN A 183 -12.38 27.84 37.62
CA GLN A 183 -11.71 26.79 38.38
C GLN A 183 -10.53 27.31 39.19
N SER A 184 -9.94 28.44 38.78
CA SER A 184 -8.82 29.05 39.49
C SER A 184 -8.76 30.57 39.35
N GLU A 185 -7.83 31.22 40.07
CA GLU A 185 -7.57 32.65 39.95
C GLU A 185 -7.00 33.01 38.56
N GLU A 186 -6.27 32.09 37.92
CA GLU A 186 -5.77 32.28 36.56
C GLU A 186 -6.90 32.43 35.54
N ASP A 187 -8.03 31.73 35.71
CA ASP A 187 -9.21 31.92 34.85
C ASP A 187 -9.75 33.36 34.95
N ILE A 188 -9.75 33.91 36.16
CA ILE A 188 -10.19 35.29 36.42
C ILE A 188 -9.22 36.29 35.78
N GLN A 189 -7.90 36.06 35.88
CA GLN A 189 -6.89 36.86 35.19
C GLN A 189 -7.05 36.79 33.66
N ILE A 190 -7.36 35.62 33.11
CA ILE A 190 -7.65 35.46 31.68
C ILE A 190 -8.88 36.28 31.29
N ILE A 191 -9.93 36.28 32.10
CA ILE A 191 -11.12 37.10 31.87
C ILE A 191 -10.78 38.58 31.92
N GLU A 192 -9.97 39.05 32.87
CA GLU A 192 -9.52 40.45 32.94
C GLU A 192 -8.79 40.88 31.66
N ASN A 193 -7.85 40.05 31.19
CA ASN A 193 -6.95 40.38 30.09
C ASN A 193 -7.53 40.16 28.69
N LYS A 194 -8.54 39.29 28.54
CA LYS A 194 -9.18 39.05 27.23
C LYS A 194 -10.08 40.20 26.81
N THR A 195 -10.15 40.47 25.51
CA THR A 195 -11.12 41.43 24.95
C THR A 195 -12.56 40.91 25.01
N GLU A 196 -12.74 39.60 24.87
CA GLU A 196 -14.04 38.92 24.93
C GLU A 196 -14.25 38.15 26.22
N LEU A 197 -15.49 38.17 26.72
CA LEU A 197 -15.96 37.33 27.80
C LEU A 197 -16.41 35.98 27.23
N CYS A 198 -15.74 34.91 27.61
CA CYS A 198 -16.07 33.55 27.19
C CYS A 198 -16.96 32.89 28.25
N GLY A 199 -18.10 32.34 27.81
CA GLY A 199 -19.02 31.62 28.68
C GLY A 199 -20.09 30.90 27.88
N GLN A 200 -20.80 29.97 28.52
CA GLN A 200 -21.98 29.35 27.93
C GLN A 200 -23.14 30.35 27.95
N THR A 201 -23.90 30.43 26.85
CA THR A 201 -24.98 31.40 26.71
C THR A 201 -26.33 30.71 26.59
N TYR A 202 -27.33 31.24 27.30
CA TYR A 202 -28.71 30.75 27.28
C TYR A 202 -29.67 31.89 26.94
N ASN A 203 -30.75 31.56 26.22
CA ASN A 203 -31.86 32.46 25.90
C ASN A 203 -31.50 33.80 25.23
N PHE A 204 -30.34 33.89 24.57
CA PHE A 204 -30.04 35.06 23.75
C PHE A 204 -30.95 35.05 22.50
N PRO A 205 -31.65 36.16 22.20
CA PRO A 205 -32.49 36.26 21.01
C PRO A 205 -31.60 36.43 19.76
N ILE A 206 -31.06 35.32 19.28
CA ILE A 206 -30.25 35.29 18.06
C ILE A 206 -31.20 35.08 16.88
N LYS A 207 -31.32 36.11 16.03
CA LYS A 207 -32.10 35.99 14.79
C LYS A 207 -31.31 35.16 13.78
N ASN A 208 -32.01 34.28 13.07
CA ASN A 208 -31.44 33.63 11.90
C ASN A 208 -31.05 34.68 10.86
N ILE A 209 -29.86 34.52 10.28
CA ILE A 209 -29.37 35.38 9.21
C ILE A 209 -29.59 34.64 7.89
N TYR A 210 -30.11 35.33 6.89
CA TYR A 210 -30.30 34.79 5.54
C TYR A 210 -29.32 35.46 4.59
N GLU A 211 -28.37 34.68 4.07
CA GLU A 211 -27.32 35.16 3.15
C GLU A 211 -27.14 34.16 1.99
N PRO A 212 -26.73 34.60 0.79
CA PRO A 212 -26.33 33.70 -0.28
C PRO A 212 -25.14 32.85 0.16
N MET A 213 -25.27 31.52 0.07
CA MET A 213 -24.24 30.61 0.55
C MET A 213 -23.86 29.59 -0.51
N GLU A 214 -22.58 29.26 -0.53
CA GLU A 214 -22.07 28.09 -1.22
C GLU A 214 -21.61 27.06 -0.19
N ILE A 215 -22.17 25.86 -0.30
CA ILE A 215 -21.98 24.77 0.63
C ILE A 215 -21.39 23.60 -0.14
N ASN A 216 -20.29 23.07 0.39
CA ASN A 216 -19.64 21.89 -0.15
C ASN A 216 -20.25 20.65 0.49
N TYR A 217 -20.62 19.70 -0.35
CA TYR A 217 -21.18 18.42 0.02
C TYR A 217 -20.22 17.30 -0.34
N ILE A 218 -20.21 16.26 0.48
CA ILE A 218 -19.57 14.99 0.15
C ILE A 218 -20.64 14.11 -0.49
N ILE A 219 -20.44 13.78 -1.76
CA ILE A 219 -21.36 12.99 -2.57
C ILE A 219 -20.66 11.75 -3.13
N GLN A 220 -21.42 10.76 -3.60
CA GLN A 220 -20.85 9.69 -4.40
C GLN A 220 -20.97 10.03 -5.89
N LYS A 221 -19.90 9.82 -6.66
CA LYS A 221 -19.88 10.07 -8.11
C LYS A 221 -19.65 8.77 -8.87
N TYR A 222 -20.43 8.57 -9.93
CA TYR A 222 -20.31 7.41 -10.81
C TYR A 222 -20.24 7.86 -12.25
N VAL A 223 -19.33 7.24 -12.99
CA VAL A 223 -19.04 7.61 -14.37
C VAL A 223 -18.93 6.35 -15.22
N LEU A 224 -19.59 6.33 -16.38
CA LEU A 224 -19.44 5.31 -17.42
C LEU A 224 -18.80 5.95 -18.64
N PHE A 225 -17.72 5.38 -19.14
CA PHE A 225 -16.96 5.89 -20.29
C PHE A 225 -17.35 5.19 -21.58
N SER A 226 -17.04 5.82 -22.72
CA SER A 226 -17.16 5.21 -24.06
C SER A 226 -16.31 3.95 -24.26
N SER A 227 -15.33 3.70 -23.40
CA SER A 227 -14.57 2.42 -23.39
C SER A 227 -15.32 1.26 -22.71
N GLY A 228 -16.48 1.51 -22.10
CA GLY A 228 -17.20 0.54 -21.25
C GLY A 228 -16.61 0.38 -19.85
N LYS A 229 -15.49 1.06 -19.55
CA LYS A 229 -15.00 1.21 -18.18
C LYS A 229 -15.92 2.13 -17.40
N TYR A 230 -15.90 1.97 -16.09
CA TYR A 230 -16.61 2.86 -15.16
C TYR A 230 -15.68 3.29 -14.03
N SER A 231 -16.01 4.42 -13.40
CA SER A 231 -15.36 4.90 -12.19
C SER A 231 -16.40 5.13 -11.10
N TYR A 232 -15.98 4.92 -9.86
CA TYR A 232 -16.76 5.18 -8.66
C TYR A 232 -15.91 5.95 -7.67
N ILE A 233 -16.39 7.11 -7.23
CA ILE A 233 -15.74 7.98 -6.26
C ILE A 233 -16.68 8.09 -5.04
N PRO A 234 -16.36 7.45 -3.91
CA PRO A 234 -17.25 7.40 -2.75
C PRO A 234 -17.39 8.73 -2.01
N THR A 235 -16.36 9.57 -2.06
CA THR A 235 -16.24 10.80 -1.27
C THR A 235 -15.79 11.94 -2.16
N HIS A 236 -16.67 12.37 -3.05
CA HIS A 236 -16.41 13.47 -3.96
C HIS A 236 -16.91 14.78 -3.34
N GLN A 237 -16.02 15.76 -3.15
CA GLN A 237 -16.40 17.08 -2.65
C GLN A 237 -16.85 17.97 -3.80
N ILE A 238 -18.05 18.54 -3.69
CA ILE A 238 -18.59 19.46 -4.70
C ILE A 238 -19.50 20.48 -4.04
N SER A 239 -19.55 21.69 -4.59
CA SER A 239 -20.50 22.69 -4.11
C SER A 239 -21.89 22.48 -4.70
N CYS A 240 -22.93 22.94 -4.01
CA CYS A 240 -24.29 22.95 -4.55
C CYS A 240 -24.43 23.68 -5.91
N LYS A 241 -23.51 24.60 -6.23
CA LYS A 241 -23.51 25.32 -7.52
C LYS A 241 -22.87 24.52 -8.65
N ASN A 242 -21.92 23.65 -8.32
CA ASN A 242 -21.08 22.97 -9.30
C ASN A 242 -21.48 21.51 -9.54
N ILE A 243 -22.55 21.00 -8.91
CA ILE A 243 -22.92 19.58 -9.04
C ILE A 243 -23.23 19.17 -10.49
N GLU A 244 -23.76 20.09 -11.29
CA GLU A 244 -24.13 19.86 -12.69
C GLU A 244 -22.92 20.00 -13.63
N THR A 245 -21.78 20.46 -13.13
CA THR A 245 -20.59 20.69 -13.95
C THR A 245 -19.96 19.35 -14.34
N PRO A 246 -19.84 19.04 -15.64
CA PRO A 246 -19.12 17.85 -16.10
C PRO A 246 -17.65 17.92 -15.66
N GLN A 247 -17.13 16.84 -15.09
CA GLN A 247 -15.74 16.80 -14.60
C GLN A 247 -14.85 15.81 -15.35
N PHE A 248 -15.44 15.00 -16.21
CA PHE A 248 -14.76 13.93 -16.90
C PHE A 248 -15.07 14.02 -18.39
N GLU A 249 -14.01 13.98 -19.20
CA GLU A 249 -14.13 13.92 -20.64
C GLU A 249 -14.54 12.52 -21.12
N HIS A 250 -15.13 12.44 -22.31
CA HIS A 250 -15.53 11.17 -22.96
C HIS A 250 -16.47 10.26 -22.14
N THR A 251 -17.18 10.82 -21.18
CA THR A 251 -18.21 10.13 -20.41
C THR A 251 -19.46 9.93 -21.24
N LEU A 252 -20.18 8.84 -20.97
CA LEU A 252 -21.50 8.56 -21.56
C LEU A 252 -22.59 8.55 -20.49
N LEU A 253 -22.27 8.21 -19.25
CA LEU A 253 -23.13 8.40 -18.08
C LEU A 253 -22.30 9.08 -17.00
N ASP A 254 -22.79 10.18 -16.43
CA ASP A 254 -22.21 10.83 -15.25
C ASP A 254 -23.35 11.13 -14.28
N ILE A 255 -23.26 10.56 -13.08
CA ILE A 255 -24.27 10.74 -12.04
C ILE A 255 -23.63 11.06 -10.69
N SER A 256 -24.36 11.83 -9.90
CA SER A 256 -24.01 12.22 -8.55
C SER A 256 -25.11 11.83 -7.57
N VAL A 257 -24.77 10.99 -6.60
CA VAL A 257 -25.66 10.59 -5.51
C VAL A 257 -25.38 11.49 -4.31
N TYR A 258 -26.34 12.36 -3.99
CA TYR A 258 -26.15 13.41 -2.99
C TYR A 258 -27.05 13.27 -1.76
N ASP A 259 -28.03 12.35 -1.76
CA ASP A 259 -28.74 11.93 -0.55
C ASP A 259 -29.00 10.42 -0.63
N GLY A 260 -28.50 9.68 0.36
CA GLY A 260 -28.49 8.23 0.36
C GLY A 260 -27.15 7.65 -0.08
N LYS A 261 -27.12 6.32 -0.25
CA LYS A 261 -25.92 5.58 -0.64
C LYS A 261 -26.29 4.59 -1.72
N LEU A 262 -25.55 4.64 -2.82
CA LEU A 262 -25.60 3.65 -3.89
C LEU A 262 -24.36 2.75 -3.76
N GLU A 263 -24.50 1.45 -3.95
CA GLU A 263 -23.39 0.51 -4.02
C GLU A 263 -22.94 0.31 -5.48
N LYS A 264 -21.73 -0.23 -5.67
CA LYS A 264 -21.15 -0.40 -7.03
C LYS A 264 -22.03 -1.24 -7.96
N THR A 265 -22.63 -2.32 -7.46
CA THR A 265 -23.52 -3.20 -8.24
C THR A 265 -24.85 -2.53 -8.55
N GLU A 266 -25.34 -1.69 -7.64
CA GLU A 266 -26.59 -0.94 -7.78
C GLU A 266 -26.51 0.09 -8.90
N PHE A 267 -25.34 0.74 -9.04
CA PHE A 267 -25.07 1.65 -10.17
C PHE A 267 -25.30 0.98 -11.52
N PHE A 268 -24.90 -0.29 -11.68
CA PHE A 268 -25.11 -1.00 -12.94
C PHE A 268 -26.58 -1.27 -13.23
N TYR A 269 -27.36 -1.65 -12.21
CA TYR A 269 -28.81 -1.80 -12.36
C TYR A 269 -29.49 -0.45 -12.65
N TYR A 270 -29.03 0.62 -12.01
CA TYR A 270 -29.50 1.97 -12.29
C TYR A 270 -29.23 2.37 -13.75
N ALA A 271 -28.01 2.15 -14.25
CA ALA A 271 -27.68 2.40 -15.65
C ALA A 271 -28.55 1.56 -16.61
N ILE A 272 -28.79 0.28 -16.31
CA ILE A 272 -29.72 -0.57 -17.10
C ILE A 272 -31.13 0.03 -17.09
N SER A 273 -31.61 0.53 -15.95
CA SER A 273 -32.93 1.16 -15.85
C SER A 273 -33.08 2.44 -16.69
N LEU A 274 -31.96 3.12 -16.98
CA LEU A 274 -31.91 4.26 -17.90
C LEU A 274 -31.87 3.85 -19.38
N GLY A 275 -31.76 2.55 -19.69
CA GLY A 275 -31.74 2.00 -21.05
C GLY A 275 -30.35 1.67 -21.59
N TYR A 276 -29.31 1.65 -20.75
CA TYR A 276 -27.99 1.15 -21.16
C TYR A 276 -28.00 -0.37 -21.29
N ASN A 277 -27.54 -0.91 -22.41
CA ASN A 277 -27.29 -2.34 -22.63
C ASN A 277 -26.00 -2.79 -21.93
N LEU A 278 -25.87 -2.45 -20.65
CA LEU A 278 -24.69 -2.69 -19.84
C LEU A 278 -24.66 -4.14 -19.37
N LYS A 279 -23.55 -4.84 -19.64
CA LYS A 279 -23.30 -6.20 -19.15
C LYS A 279 -22.07 -6.21 -18.23
N ASN A 280 -22.20 -6.85 -17.08
CA ASN A 280 -21.09 -7.01 -16.13
C ASN A 280 -21.25 -8.32 -15.33
N CYS A 281 -20.17 -9.10 -15.20
CA CYS A 281 -20.22 -10.38 -14.51
C CYS A 281 -20.76 -10.26 -13.08
N SER A 282 -20.47 -9.16 -12.35
CA SER A 282 -20.94 -8.94 -10.98
C SER A 282 -22.46 -8.88 -10.81
N ILE A 283 -23.22 -8.61 -11.88
CA ILE A 283 -24.69 -8.58 -11.89
C ILE A 283 -25.31 -9.74 -12.68
N CYS A 284 -24.49 -10.71 -13.10
CA CYS A 284 -24.94 -11.93 -13.75
C CYS A 284 -25.55 -12.90 -12.72
N GLN A 285 -26.65 -13.57 -13.07
CA GLN A 285 -27.30 -14.59 -12.22
C GLN A 285 -26.37 -15.78 -11.88
N HIS A 286 -25.36 -16.02 -12.71
CA HIS A 286 -24.40 -17.11 -12.55
C HIS A 286 -23.15 -16.70 -11.76
N TYR A 287 -23.01 -15.45 -11.35
CA TYR A 287 -21.87 -14.98 -10.56
C TYR A 287 -22.15 -15.17 -9.07
N ASN A 288 -21.21 -15.76 -8.34
CA ASN A 288 -21.35 -15.99 -6.91
C ASN A 288 -20.65 -14.90 -6.07
N PHE A 289 -20.93 -14.90 -4.77
CA PHE A 289 -20.36 -13.95 -3.81
C PHE A 289 -18.82 -14.05 -3.66
N LYS A 290 -18.21 -15.16 -4.07
CA LYS A 290 -16.75 -15.36 -4.06
C LYS A 290 -16.07 -14.81 -5.32
N GLY A 291 -16.81 -14.14 -6.19
CA GLY A 291 -16.26 -13.59 -7.43
C GLY A 291 -16.06 -14.60 -8.56
N ILE A 292 -16.77 -15.74 -8.50
CA ILE A 292 -16.56 -16.87 -9.43
C ILE A 292 -17.81 -17.10 -10.27
N CYS A 293 -17.62 -17.40 -11.56
CA CYS A 293 -18.68 -17.85 -12.44
C CYS A 293 -19.08 -19.31 -12.11
N LYS A 294 -20.33 -19.54 -11.69
CA LYS A 294 -20.88 -20.88 -11.41
C LYS A 294 -20.85 -21.82 -12.61
N LYS A 295 -20.89 -21.27 -13.83
CA LYS A 295 -20.85 -22.03 -15.09
C LYS A 295 -19.44 -22.49 -15.51
N SER A 296 -18.39 -22.06 -14.80
CA SER A 296 -17.00 -22.44 -15.12
C SER A 296 -16.77 -23.95 -15.11
N ARG A 297 -17.39 -24.67 -14.17
CA ARG A 297 -17.25 -26.13 -14.01
C ARG A 297 -18.05 -26.94 -15.03
N GLU A 298 -19.13 -26.38 -15.58
CA GLU A 298 -20.05 -27.10 -16.47
C GLU A 298 -19.69 -26.93 -17.95
N ILE A 299 -19.21 -25.75 -18.35
CA ILE A 299 -19.09 -25.35 -19.76
C ILE A 299 -17.83 -24.53 -20.08
N ASN A 300 -16.77 -24.66 -19.26
CA ASN A 300 -15.45 -24.02 -19.48
C ASN A 300 -15.47 -22.49 -19.62
N THR A 301 -16.44 -21.77 -19.04
CA THR A 301 -16.30 -20.31 -18.92
C THR A 301 -15.15 -19.95 -17.96
N PRO A 302 -14.47 -18.80 -18.12
CA PRO A 302 -13.43 -18.37 -17.18
C PRO A 302 -13.92 -18.40 -15.72
N ILE A 303 -13.05 -18.83 -14.80
CA ILE A 303 -13.40 -18.95 -13.38
C ILE A 303 -13.64 -17.56 -12.78
N GLN A 304 -12.71 -16.64 -13.04
CA GLN A 304 -12.78 -15.23 -12.67
C GLN A 304 -12.84 -14.37 -13.94
N PRO A 305 -14.02 -14.27 -14.59
CA PRO A 305 -14.14 -13.58 -15.86
C PRO A 305 -13.85 -12.09 -15.68
N ASN A 306 -13.04 -11.54 -16.60
CA ASN A 306 -12.87 -10.11 -16.73
C ASN A 306 -14.26 -9.42 -16.82
N PRO A 307 -14.48 -8.24 -16.22
CA PRO A 307 -15.78 -7.57 -16.27
C PRO A 307 -16.37 -7.43 -17.69
N SER A 308 -15.52 -7.20 -18.70
CA SER A 308 -15.92 -7.08 -20.11
C SER A 308 -16.25 -8.42 -20.78
N TYR A 309 -15.87 -9.57 -20.21
CA TYR A 309 -16.24 -10.90 -20.72
C TYR A 309 -17.77 -11.10 -20.73
N ALA A 310 -18.50 -10.37 -19.88
CA ALA A 310 -19.95 -10.40 -19.82
C ALA A 310 -20.63 -10.14 -21.18
N TYR A 311 -20.03 -9.28 -22.02
CA TYR A 311 -20.54 -9.00 -23.37
C TYR A 311 -20.41 -10.18 -24.32
N PHE A 312 -19.31 -10.94 -24.17
CA PHE A 312 -18.97 -12.07 -25.01
C PHE A 312 -19.66 -13.37 -24.56
N CYS A 313 -20.05 -13.47 -23.30
CA CYS A 313 -20.62 -14.69 -22.74
C CYS A 313 -22.04 -14.96 -23.26
N ASN A 314 -22.21 -16.05 -24.03
CA ASN A 314 -23.51 -16.49 -24.55
C ASN A 314 -24.50 -16.92 -23.45
N TYR A 315 -24.00 -17.20 -22.24
CA TYR A 315 -24.80 -17.61 -21.08
C TYR A 315 -25.06 -16.45 -20.11
N TYR A 316 -24.63 -15.23 -20.46
CA TYR A 316 -24.88 -14.07 -19.63
C TYR A 316 -26.38 -13.81 -19.51
N LYS A 317 -26.87 -13.76 -18.27
CA LYS A 317 -28.21 -13.28 -17.97
C LYS A 317 -28.15 -12.42 -16.71
N THR A 318 -28.66 -11.19 -16.81
CA THR A 318 -28.77 -10.26 -15.69
C THR A 318 -29.64 -10.87 -14.59
N ASN A 319 -29.26 -10.69 -13.33
CA ASN A 319 -30.06 -11.18 -12.21
C ASN A 319 -31.30 -10.30 -12.00
N GLU A 320 -32.45 -10.77 -12.48
CA GLU A 320 -33.72 -10.02 -12.42
C GLU A 320 -34.25 -9.80 -10.99
N LEU A 321 -34.01 -10.74 -10.07
CA LEU A 321 -34.44 -10.62 -8.68
C LEU A 321 -33.73 -9.44 -8.02
N PHE A 322 -32.40 -9.38 -8.14
CA PHE A 322 -31.62 -8.25 -7.61
C PHE A 322 -31.98 -6.94 -8.32
N HIS A 323 -32.18 -6.95 -9.63
CA HIS A 323 -32.65 -5.76 -10.35
C HIS A 323 -33.94 -5.19 -9.73
N ARG A 324 -34.95 -6.03 -9.45
CA ARG A 324 -36.20 -5.58 -8.82
C ARG A 324 -35.97 -5.01 -7.42
N ILE A 325 -35.21 -5.71 -6.58
CA ILE A 325 -34.88 -5.25 -5.22
C ILE A 325 -34.21 -3.87 -5.26
N TYR A 326 -33.24 -3.69 -6.16
CA TYR A 326 -32.51 -2.43 -6.28
C TYR A 326 -33.35 -1.30 -6.85
N LYS A 327 -34.26 -1.57 -7.80
CA LYS A 327 -35.19 -0.56 -8.32
C LYS A 327 -36.04 0.04 -7.20
N HIS A 328 -36.43 -0.76 -6.20
CA HIS A 328 -37.10 -0.26 -5.00
C HIS A 328 -36.16 0.52 -4.08
N ALA A 329 -34.92 0.07 -3.88
CA ALA A 329 -33.94 0.78 -3.05
C ALA A 329 -33.56 2.16 -3.61
N THR A 330 -33.38 2.27 -4.93
CA THR A 330 -33.02 3.54 -5.61
C THR A 330 -34.10 4.60 -5.53
N SER A 331 -35.37 4.24 -5.28
CA SER A 331 -36.47 5.21 -5.11
C SER A 331 -36.30 6.14 -3.91
N LYS A 332 -35.48 5.74 -2.93
CA LYS A 332 -35.19 6.50 -1.70
C LYS A 332 -33.89 7.32 -1.79
N ILE A 333 -33.17 7.22 -2.91
CA ILE A 333 -31.87 7.85 -3.13
C ILE A 333 -32.07 9.05 -4.05
N ARG A 334 -31.48 10.20 -3.73
CA ARG A 334 -31.47 11.36 -4.63
C ARG A 334 -30.22 11.32 -5.51
N ILE A 335 -30.47 11.18 -6.81
CA ILE A 335 -29.45 11.04 -7.84
C ILE A 335 -29.64 12.19 -8.84
N LYS A 336 -28.56 12.93 -9.10
CA LYS A 336 -28.47 13.92 -10.16
C LYS A 336 -27.79 13.28 -11.37
N ILE A 337 -28.41 13.38 -12.54
CA ILE A 337 -27.83 12.93 -13.81
C ILE A 337 -27.18 14.15 -14.47
N ILE A 338 -25.85 14.14 -14.60
CA ILE A 338 -25.05 15.20 -15.22
C ILE A 338 -24.94 14.95 -16.73
N LYS A 339 -24.75 13.68 -17.12
CA LYS A 339 -24.69 13.28 -18.52
C LYS A 339 -25.37 11.94 -18.72
N ASN A 340 -26.11 11.78 -19.82
CA ASN A 340 -26.81 10.56 -20.18
C ASN A 340 -26.90 10.40 -21.71
N ASP A 341 -26.00 9.60 -22.27
CA ASP A 341 -25.94 9.26 -23.69
C ASP A 341 -26.02 7.74 -23.90
N THR A 342 -27.24 7.23 -23.76
CA THR A 342 -27.58 5.81 -23.97
C THR A 342 -27.36 5.36 -25.41
N LYS A 343 -27.67 6.22 -26.38
CA LYS A 343 -27.58 5.90 -27.81
C LYS A 343 -26.14 5.62 -28.20
N SER A 344 -25.21 6.52 -27.86
CA SER A 344 -23.79 6.31 -28.15
C SER A 344 -23.26 5.07 -27.44
N PHE A 345 -23.68 4.82 -26.20
CA PHE A 345 -23.24 3.62 -25.47
C PHE A 345 -23.70 2.33 -26.13
N ASN A 346 -24.98 2.25 -26.50
CA ASN A 346 -25.59 1.04 -27.06
C ASN A 346 -25.07 0.71 -28.46
N ASN A 347 -24.49 1.68 -29.17
CA ASN A 347 -23.84 1.48 -30.47
C ASN A 347 -22.40 0.95 -30.36
N ILE A 348 -21.83 0.83 -29.16
CA ILE A 348 -20.47 0.32 -28.97
C ILE A 348 -20.45 -1.21 -29.14
N ASP A 349 -19.60 -1.69 -30.04
CA ASP A 349 -19.31 -3.12 -30.17
C ASP A 349 -18.29 -3.57 -29.09
N PHE A 350 -18.79 -3.83 -27.89
CA PHE A 350 -17.97 -4.34 -26.77
C PHE A 350 -17.36 -5.71 -27.06
N ASN A 351 -17.97 -6.53 -27.92
CA ASN A 351 -17.43 -7.83 -28.31
C ASN A 351 -16.17 -7.66 -29.16
N PHE A 352 -16.21 -6.73 -30.11
CA PHE A 352 -15.04 -6.35 -30.89
C PHE A 352 -13.93 -5.78 -30.00
N LEU A 353 -14.24 -4.81 -29.14
CA LEU A 353 -13.25 -4.18 -28.24
C LEU A 353 -12.59 -5.20 -27.31
N TYR A 354 -13.38 -6.11 -26.71
CA TYR A 354 -12.83 -7.19 -25.89
C TYR A 354 -11.93 -8.11 -26.69
N SER A 355 -12.38 -8.56 -27.86
CA SER A 355 -11.61 -9.46 -28.74
C SER A 355 -10.30 -8.81 -29.21
N GLN A 356 -10.32 -7.52 -29.53
CA GLN A 356 -9.15 -6.75 -29.92
C GLN A 356 -8.15 -6.65 -28.77
N LYS A 357 -8.62 -6.33 -27.55
CA LYS A 357 -7.77 -6.26 -26.36
C LYS A 357 -7.08 -7.59 -26.09
N ILE A 358 -7.82 -8.70 -26.09
CA ILE A 358 -7.25 -10.02 -25.86
C ILE A 358 -6.25 -10.38 -26.98
N GLY A 359 -6.58 -10.11 -28.24
CA GLY A 359 -5.68 -10.34 -29.36
C GLY A 359 -4.35 -9.59 -29.22
N ASN A 360 -4.38 -8.34 -28.74
CA ASN A 360 -3.18 -7.55 -28.48
C ASN A 360 -2.32 -8.17 -27.36
N ILE A 361 -2.93 -8.55 -26.23
CA ILE A 361 -2.23 -9.20 -25.11
C ILE A 361 -1.53 -10.48 -25.60
N LEU A 362 -2.26 -11.36 -26.30
CA LEU A 362 -1.72 -12.62 -26.81
C LEU A 362 -0.57 -12.40 -27.80
N ASN A 363 -0.70 -11.39 -28.68
CA ASN A 363 0.34 -11.03 -29.63
C ASN A 363 1.61 -10.51 -28.92
N THR A 364 1.45 -9.69 -27.89
CA THR A 364 2.57 -9.21 -27.05
C THR A 364 3.29 -10.38 -26.38
N CYS A 365 2.55 -11.28 -25.72
CA CYS A 365 3.13 -12.45 -25.05
C CYS A 365 3.87 -13.36 -26.02
N ILE A 366 3.29 -13.66 -27.18
CA ILE A 366 3.96 -14.48 -28.20
C ILE A 366 5.21 -13.79 -28.75
N SER A 367 5.18 -12.47 -28.96
CA SER A 367 6.36 -11.72 -29.41
C SER A 367 7.48 -11.76 -28.36
N GLN A 368 7.16 -11.72 -27.07
CA GLN A 368 8.15 -11.89 -26.00
C GLN A 368 8.77 -13.29 -26.00
N LEU A 369 7.96 -14.33 -26.16
CA LEU A 369 8.44 -15.72 -26.24
C LEU A 369 9.36 -15.94 -27.46
N GLU A 370 9.00 -15.37 -28.61
CA GLU A 370 9.82 -15.38 -29.83
C GLU A 370 11.17 -14.69 -29.60
N GLN A 371 11.16 -13.51 -28.97
CA GLN A 371 12.41 -12.82 -28.60
C GLN A 371 13.27 -13.63 -27.64
N CYS A 372 12.68 -14.27 -26.63
CA CYS A 372 13.41 -15.15 -25.71
C CYS A 372 14.03 -16.35 -26.43
N TYR A 373 13.33 -16.91 -27.42
CA TYR A 373 13.88 -17.98 -28.24
C TYR A 373 15.14 -17.53 -29.00
N TYR A 374 15.07 -16.38 -29.71
CA TYR A 374 16.23 -15.85 -30.45
C TYR A 374 17.40 -15.44 -29.55
N LYS A 375 17.10 -14.99 -28.32
CA LYS A 375 18.11 -14.73 -27.28
C LYS A 375 18.66 -15.99 -26.61
N LYS A 376 18.27 -17.19 -27.08
CA LYS A 376 18.65 -18.49 -26.53
C LYS A 376 18.32 -18.63 -25.05
N SER A 377 17.23 -17.98 -24.61
CA SER A 377 16.82 -17.88 -23.21
C SER A 377 15.41 -18.44 -22.96
N LEU A 378 14.78 -19.06 -23.96
CA LEU A 378 13.53 -19.80 -23.83
C LEU A 378 13.81 -21.29 -23.54
N ARG A 379 13.33 -21.76 -22.39
CA ARG A 379 13.53 -23.12 -21.89
C ARG A 379 12.21 -23.82 -21.61
N LEU A 380 12.22 -25.15 -21.71
CA LEU A 380 11.16 -26.03 -21.25
C LEU A 380 11.69 -26.88 -20.11
N GLN A 381 11.01 -26.83 -18.97
CA GLN A 381 11.26 -27.72 -17.84
C GLN A 381 10.34 -28.92 -17.96
N VAL A 382 10.92 -30.11 -18.01
CA VAL A 382 10.17 -31.37 -17.94
C VAL A 382 10.87 -32.29 -16.95
N GLY A 383 10.09 -32.77 -15.97
CA GLY A 383 10.65 -33.41 -14.79
C GLY A 383 11.62 -32.49 -14.05
N SER A 384 12.81 -33.01 -13.75
CA SER A 384 13.90 -32.26 -13.10
C SER A 384 14.82 -31.52 -14.09
N ILE A 385 14.62 -31.65 -15.40
CA ILE A 385 15.55 -31.15 -16.42
C ILE A 385 14.97 -29.93 -17.16
N SER A 386 15.82 -28.92 -17.34
CA SER A 386 15.53 -27.72 -18.13
C SER A 386 16.21 -27.77 -19.50
N HIS A 387 15.44 -27.81 -20.57
CA HIS A 387 15.91 -27.87 -21.96
C HIS A 387 15.83 -26.51 -22.66
N ASN A 388 16.91 -26.04 -23.27
CA ASN A 388 16.91 -24.83 -24.10
C ASN A 388 16.38 -25.13 -25.50
N LEU A 389 15.29 -24.47 -25.92
CA LEU A 389 14.66 -24.75 -27.21
C LEU A 389 15.55 -24.46 -28.42
N SER A 390 16.43 -23.47 -28.33
CA SER A 390 17.37 -23.11 -29.42
C SER A 390 18.44 -24.17 -29.68
N CYS A 391 18.66 -25.11 -28.75
CA CYS A 391 19.57 -26.22 -28.94
C CYS A 391 18.98 -27.31 -29.85
N TYR A 392 17.67 -27.29 -30.08
CA TYR A 392 16.94 -28.37 -30.76
C TYR A 392 16.21 -27.92 -32.01
N TYR A 393 15.78 -26.66 -32.04
CA TYR A 393 15.21 -26.00 -33.20
C TYR A 393 16.11 -24.82 -33.56
N ASN A 394 16.28 -24.55 -34.85
CA ASN A 394 17.08 -23.44 -35.36
C ASN A 394 16.22 -22.31 -35.93
N SER A 395 14.90 -22.50 -36.00
CA SER A 395 13.94 -21.53 -36.52
C SER A 395 12.63 -21.58 -35.75
N CYS A 396 11.98 -20.42 -35.64
CA CYS A 396 10.61 -20.32 -35.15
C CYS A 396 9.78 -19.44 -36.10
N GLU A 397 8.49 -19.76 -36.20
CA GLU A 397 7.53 -19.02 -37.03
C GLU A 397 6.31 -18.66 -36.16
N ARG A 398 6.02 -17.37 -36.07
CA ARG A 398 4.83 -16.87 -35.41
C ARG A 398 3.62 -16.95 -36.32
N PHE A 399 2.50 -17.45 -35.80
CA PHE A 399 1.24 -17.52 -36.53
C PHE A 399 0.05 -17.17 -35.63
N LYS A 400 -1.04 -16.70 -36.27
CA LYS A 400 -2.32 -16.40 -35.62
C LYS A 400 -3.34 -17.45 -36.03
N ILE A 401 -4.02 -18.05 -35.06
CA ILE A 401 -5.09 -19.01 -35.31
C ILE A 401 -6.42 -18.27 -35.40
N ASN A 402 -6.71 -17.46 -34.38
CA ASN A 402 -7.90 -16.62 -34.31
C ASN A 402 -7.65 -15.46 -33.32
N LYS A 403 -8.70 -14.72 -32.93
CA LYS A 403 -8.59 -13.57 -32.02
C LYS A 403 -8.22 -13.96 -30.57
N PHE A 404 -8.31 -15.24 -30.21
CA PHE A 404 -8.10 -15.77 -28.86
C PHE A 404 -6.95 -16.79 -28.75
N ALA A 405 -6.23 -17.03 -29.85
CA ALA A 405 -5.12 -17.97 -29.89
C ALA A 405 -4.05 -17.56 -30.91
N TYR A 406 -2.83 -17.41 -30.42
CA TYR A 406 -1.61 -17.16 -31.18
C TYR A 406 -0.61 -18.27 -30.90
N GLY A 407 0.29 -18.55 -31.83
CA GLY A 407 1.26 -19.63 -31.66
C GLY A 407 2.64 -19.34 -32.24
N LEU A 408 3.60 -20.10 -31.74
CA LEU A 408 4.96 -20.24 -32.27
C LEU A 408 5.16 -21.68 -32.68
N LYS A 409 5.63 -21.86 -33.92
CA LYS A 409 6.04 -23.14 -34.47
C LYS A 409 7.56 -23.17 -34.46
N PHE A 410 8.14 -24.05 -33.66
CA PHE A 410 9.57 -24.32 -33.64
C PHE A 410 9.88 -25.49 -34.57
N TYR A 411 10.87 -25.31 -35.45
CA TYR A 411 11.25 -26.33 -36.43
C TYR A 411 12.74 -26.26 -36.75
N HIS A 412 13.25 -27.32 -37.37
CA HIS A 412 14.64 -27.39 -37.84
C HIS A 412 14.66 -27.27 -39.36
N SER A 413 15.09 -26.13 -39.89
CA SER A 413 15.05 -25.83 -41.34
C SER A 413 15.83 -26.83 -42.20
N MET A 414 16.91 -27.40 -41.65
CA MET A 414 17.78 -28.35 -42.35
C MET A 414 17.43 -29.82 -42.09
N GLN A 415 16.43 -30.11 -41.24
CA GLN A 415 16.02 -31.48 -40.90
C GLN A 415 14.48 -31.60 -40.96
N PRO A 416 13.90 -31.66 -42.17
CA PRO A 416 12.45 -31.64 -42.36
C PRO A 416 11.73 -32.87 -41.78
N LYS A 417 12.44 -33.98 -41.56
CA LYS A 417 11.91 -35.18 -40.87
C LYS A 417 11.70 -34.96 -39.36
N LYS A 418 12.28 -33.91 -38.77
CA LYS A 418 12.15 -33.59 -37.34
C LYS A 418 10.78 -32.98 -37.06
N THR A 419 10.04 -33.57 -36.13
CA THR A 419 8.70 -33.10 -35.79
C THR A 419 8.75 -31.68 -35.20
N PRO A 420 7.95 -30.72 -35.69
CA PRO A 420 7.87 -29.40 -35.10
C PRO A 420 7.21 -29.43 -33.71
N LEU A 421 7.59 -28.46 -32.88
CA LEU A 421 6.93 -28.16 -31.60
C LEU A 421 6.08 -26.91 -31.75
N PHE A 422 4.84 -26.96 -31.29
CA PHE A 422 3.96 -25.81 -31.27
C PHE A 422 3.75 -25.31 -29.84
N LEU A 423 3.94 -24.01 -29.63
CA LEU A 423 3.65 -23.31 -28.40
C LEU A 423 2.52 -22.32 -28.65
N TYR A 424 1.46 -22.39 -27.88
CA TYR A 424 0.27 -21.57 -28.05
C TYR A 424 0.03 -20.70 -26.83
N CYS A 425 -0.22 -19.41 -27.05
CA CYS A 425 -0.80 -18.52 -26.04
C CYS A 425 -2.31 -18.42 -26.31
N ILE A 426 -3.13 -18.80 -25.32
CA ILE A 426 -4.58 -18.90 -25.47
C ILE A 426 -5.27 -18.23 -24.28
N LYS A 427 -6.36 -17.51 -24.56
CA LYS A 427 -7.22 -16.99 -23.49
C LYS A 427 -7.96 -18.13 -22.77
N GLU A 428 -7.96 -18.09 -21.45
CA GLU A 428 -8.72 -19.03 -20.61
C GLU A 428 -10.18 -19.19 -21.09
N GLY A 429 -10.67 -20.43 -21.15
CA GLY A 429 -12.01 -20.79 -21.63
C GLY A 429 -12.12 -21.03 -23.15
N PHE A 430 -11.07 -20.77 -23.93
CA PHE A 430 -11.04 -20.99 -25.39
C PHE A 430 -10.15 -22.18 -25.82
N PHE A 431 -10.08 -23.22 -24.97
CA PHE A 431 -9.27 -24.42 -25.19
C PHE A 431 -9.70 -25.32 -26.38
N ASN A 432 -10.73 -24.95 -27.13
CA ASN A 432 -11.26 -25.70 -28.27
C ASN A 432 -10.36 -25.64 -29.54
N ILE A 433 -9.04 -25.67 -29.38
CA ILE A 433 -8.14 -25.97 -30.49
C ILE A 433 -8.18 -27.48 -30.69
N LYS A 434 -8.64 -27.93 -31.88
CA LYS A 434 -8.63 -29.36 -32.26
C LYS A 434 -7.24 -29.92 -32.03
N LYS A 435 -7.08 -30.72 -30.98
CA LYS A 435 -5.85 -31.46 -30.67
C LYS A 435 -5.57 -32.38 -31.86
N LYS A 436 -4.56 -32.06 -32.68
CA LYS A 436 -4.08 -33.00 -33.69
C LYS A 436 -3.38 -34.13 -32.95
N SER A 437 -3.84 -35.37 -33.16
CA SER A 437 -3.47 -36.54 -32.36
C SER A 437 -1.96 -36.80 -32.28
N ASN A 438 -1.17 -36.28 -33.23
CA ASN A 438 0.24 -36.62 -33.38
C ASN A 438 1.20 -35.41 -33.26
N THR A 439 0.73 -34.19 -32.90
CA THR A 439 1.62 -33.02 -32.80
C THR A 439 2.01 -32.69 -31.35
N LYS A 440 3.26 -32.23 -31.16
CA LYS A 440 3.81 -31.78 -29.87
C LYS A 440 3.31 -30.36 -29.61
N ASN A 441 2.44 -30.19 -28.62
CA ASN A 441 1.81 -28.90 -28.35
C ASN A 441 1.98 -28.50 -26.88
N ILE A 442 2.29 -27.24 -26.64
CA ILE A 442 2.30 -26.61 -25.32
C ILE A 442 1.30 -25.47 -25.34
N TYR A 443 0.40 -25.45 -24.38
CA TYR A 443 -0.66 -24.45 -24.28
C TYR A 443 -0.46 -23.61 -23.03
N LEU A 444 -0.20 -22.31 -23.21
CA LEU A 444 -0.11 -21.31 -22.15
C LEU A 444 -1.46 -20.59 -22.02
N LYS A 445 -2.03 -20.62 -20.82
CA LYS A 445 -3.17 -19.81 -20.43
C LYS A 445 -2.70 -18.40 -20.17
N ILE A 446 -3.15 -17.45 -20.98
CA ILE A 446 -2.81 -16.04 -20.83
C ILE A 446 -4.07 -15.26 -20.45
N GLU A 447 -4.01 -14.61 -19.29
CA GLU A 447 -5.09 -13.75 -18.82
C GLU A 447 -4.81 -12.27 -19.07
N ASP A 448 -3.55 -11.88 -18.85
CA ASP A 448 -3.03 -10.53 -19.03
C ASP A 448 -1.54 -10.57 -19.45
N GLU A 449 -0.93 -9.40 -19.62
CA GLU A 449 0.48 -9.28 -20.05
C GLU A 449 1.49 -9.79 -19.00
N GLN A 450 1.06 -9.92 -17.74
CA GLN A 450 1.92 -10.37 -16.65
C GLN A 450 1.90 -11.89 -16.48
N SER A 451 0.98 -12.62 -17.12
CA SER A 451 0.91 -14.08 -17.04
C SER A 451 2.25 -14.76 -17.37
N LEU A 452 3.10 -14.16 -18.23
CA LEU A 452 4.43 -14.71 -18.51
C LEU A 452 5.44 -14.57 -17.37
N LYS A 453 5.22 -13.67 -16.39
CA LYS A 453 6.12 -13.50 -15.25
C LYS A 453 6.26 -14.77 -14.41
N GLU A 454 5.22 -15.62 -14.38
CA GLU A 454 5.24 -16.90 -13.66
C GLU A 454 6.25 -17.90 -14.23
N PHE A 455 6.69 -17.67 -15.47
CA PHE A 455 7.70 -18.46 -16.16
C PHE A 455 9.06 -17.74 -16.23
N THR A 456 9.17 -16.50 -15.74
CA THR A 456 10.41 -15.72 -15.83
C THR A 456 11.42 -16.17 -14.77
N SER A 457 12.67 -16.32 -15.19
CA SER A 457 13.83 -16.63 -14.37
C SER A 457 14.99 -15.67 -14.68
N TYR A 458 16.03 -15.67 -13.85
CA TYR A 458 17.27 -14.91 -14.13
C TYR A 458 17.89 -15.23 -15.50
N THR A 459 17.61 -16.43 -16.01
CA THR A 459 18.21 -16.95 -17.25
C THR A 459 17.32 -16.77 -18.48
N GLY A 460 16.10 -16.22 -18.33
CA GLY A 460 15.09 -16.09 -19.39
C GLY A 460 13.74 -16.70 -18.99
N ILE A 461 12.96 -17.17 -19.95
CA ILE A 461 11.64 -17.79 -19.70
C ILE A 461 11.80 -19.31 -19.65
N THR A 462 11.34 -19.94 -18.58
CA THR A 462 11.32 -21.39 -18.39
C THR A 462 9.88 -21.86 -18.20
N ILE A 463 9.35 -22.57 -19.20
CA ILE A 463 7.97 -23.09 -19.19
C ILE A 463 7.98 -24.48 -18.57
N TYR A 464 7.21 -24.68 -17.50
CA TYR A 464 7.03 -25.96 -16.81
C TYR A 464 5.53 -26.31 -16.73
N PRO A 465 5.13 -27.60 -16.80
CA PRO A 465 3.75 -28.02 -16.63
C PRO A 465 3.15 -27.50 -15.31
N CYS A 466 2.03 -26.79 -15.39
CA CYS A 466 1.35 -26.24 -14.22
C CYS A 466 -0.12 -25.93 -14.54
N GLY A 467 -0.86 -25.33 -13.60
CA GLY A 467 -2.25 -24.89 -13.85
C GLY A 467 -2.39 -23.95 -15.06
N GLN A 468 -1.33 -23.20 -15.41
CA GLN A 468 -1.28 -22.25 -16.52
C GLN A 468 -0.62 -22.78 -17.79
N SER A 469 0.11 -23.90 -17.74
CA SER A 469 0.74 -24.49 -18.91
C SER A 469 0.39 -25.98 -19.04
N ILE A 470 -0.12 -26.37 -20.20
CA ILE A 470 -0.54 -27.75 -20.47
C ILE A 470 0.29 -28.30 -21.61
N PHE A 471 0.96 -29.41 -21.35
CA PHE A 471 1.78 -30.14 -22.30
C PHE A 471 0.93 -31.27 -22.90
N HIS A 472 0.91 -31.37 -24.23
CA HIS A 472 0.13 -32.38 -24.94
C HIS A 472 1.03 -33.18 -25.90
N ASN A 473 0.97 -34.50 -25.80
CA ASN A 473 1.88 -35.46 -26.45
C ASN A 473 3.35 -35.24 -26.06
N ILE A 474 3.59 -34.94 -24.78
CA ILE A 474 4.91 -34.71 -24.20
C ILE A 474 4.90 -35.33 -22.79
N GLU A 475 5.64 -36.43 -22.57
CA GLU A 475 5.69 -37.16 -21.29
C GLU A 475 7.13 -37.46 -20.83
N GLU A 476 7.32 -37.64 -19.51
CA GLU A 476 8.55 -38.07 -18.84
C GLU A 476 8.55 -39.60 -18.66
N ARG A 477 9.69 -40.27 -18.83
CA ARG A 477 9.80 -41.70 -18.47
C ARG A 477 9.71 -41.83 -16.95
N LYS A 478 8.68 -42.53 -16.45
CA LYS A 478 8.68 -42.99 -15.05
C LYS A 478 9.83 -43.98 -14.88
N HIS A 479 10.85 -43.61 -14.10
CA HIS A 479 11.78 -44.60 -13.58
C HIS A 479 11.03 -45.48 -12.57
N GLU A 480 10.59 -46.67 -13.00
CA GLU A 480 10.17 -47.72 -12.08
C GLU A 480 11.40 -48.14 -11.25
N ARG A 481 11.42 -47.80 -9.97
CA ARG A 481 12.29 -48.49 -9.01
C ARG A 481 11.71 -49.90 -8.80
N PRO A 482 12.53 -50.96 -8.73
CA PRO A 482 12.03 -52.26 -8.32
C PRO A 482 11.61 -52.16 -6.84
N SER A 483 10.32 -52.22 -6.59
CA SER A 483 9.76 -52.28 -5.24
C SER A 483 9.93 -53.69 -4.67
N LYS A 484 10.72 -53.83 -3.60
CA LYS A 484 10.54 -54.93 -2.64
C LYS A 484 9.40 -54.60 -1.69
N GLU A 485 8.72 -55.67 -1.30
CA GLU A 485 7.37 -55.80 -0.76
C GLU A 485 7.09 -55.19 0.63
N GLN A 486 5.80 -54.79 0.79
CA GLN A 486 4.90 -54.91 1.96
C GLN A 486 5.27 -54.15 3.26
N THR A 487 4.38 -53.46 4.00
CA THR A 487 2.98 -53.79 4.36
C THR A 487 2.28 -52.57 5.01
N ASN A 488 0.99 -52.37 4.70
CA ASN A 488 -0.16 -51.84 5.48
C ASN A 488 0.03 -50.77 6.61
N GLN A 489 -0.67 -49.62 6.54
CA GLN A 489 -2.07 -49.38 7.00
C GLN A 489 -2.51 -47.89 6.88
N LYS A 490 -3.76 -47.70 6.39
CA LYS A 490 -4.80 -46.67 6.70
C LYS A 490 -4.52 -45.18 6.41
N LYS A 491 -5.12 -44.62 5.36
CA LYS A 491 -6.44 -43.93 5.24
C LYS A 491 -6.38 -42.45 5.63
N GLU A 492 -6.50 -41.58 4.63
CA GLU A 492 -7.52 -40.52 4.59
C GLU A 492 -7.74 -39.98 3.17
N LYS A 493 -8.91 -39.37 2.99
CA LYS A 493 -9.68 -39.15 1.77
C LYS A 493 -9.09 -38.07 0.86
N GLU A 494 -9.20 -38.24 -0.47
CA GLU A 494 -9.46 -37.14 -1.41
C GLU A 494 -9.95 -37.64 -2.78
N GLU A 495 -10.73 -36.76 -3.43
CA GLU A 495 -11.68 -36.88 -4.53
C GLU A 495 -11.12 -37.37 -5.90
N PRO A 496 -11.99 -37.77 -6.87
CA PRO A 496 -11.63 -38.75 -7.88
C PRO A 496 -10.67 -38.19 -8.94
N CYS A 497 -9.54 -38.89 -8.99
CA CYS A 497 -8.46 -38.77 -9.94
C CYS A 497 -8.95 -38.89 -11.39
N CYS A 498 -8.33 -38.06 -12.23
CA CYS A 498 -8.13 -38.20 -13.66
C CYS A 498 -8.23 -39.64 -14.15
N ILE A 499 -8.96 -39.81 -15.25
CA ILE A 499 -9.00 -41.03 -16.06
C ILE A 499 -7.57 -41.55 -16.22
N LYS A 500 -7.26 -42.69 -15.60
CA LYS A 500 -6.08 -43.50 -15.92
C LYS A 500 -6.33 -44.12 -17.30
N GLU A 501 -6.15 -43.32 -18.35
CA GLU A 501 -5.97 -43.88 -19.68
C GLU A 501 -4.59 -44.53 -19.72
N LEU A 502 -4.54 -45.82 -20.10
CA LEU A 502 -3.29 -46.46 -20.51
C LEU A 502 -2.63 -45.58 -21.59
N PRO A 503 -1.28 -45.45 -21.61
CA PRO A 503 -0.61 -44.69 -22.64
C PRO A 503 -1.01 -45.23 -24.01
N SER A 504 -1.58 -44.36 -24.85
CA SER A 504 -1.89 -44.69 -26.24
C SER A 504 -0.60 -45.12 -26.96
N LYS A 505 -0.69 -46.01 -27.95
CA LYS A 505 0.45 -46.52 -28.75
C LYS A 505 1.32 -45.44 -29.43
N ASN A 506 0.99 -44.15 -29.31
CA ASN A 506 1.67 -43.00 -29.92
C ASN A 506 2.34 -42.03 -28.93
N THR A 507 2.45 -42.36 -27.64
CA THR A 507 3.14 -41.50 -26.67
C THR A 507 4.66 -41.48 -26.93
N LEU A 508 5.21 -40.29 -27.20
CA LEU A 508 6.64 -40.07 -27.45
C LEU A 508 7.28 -39.40 -26.22
N TYR A 509 8.34 -40.01 -25.67
CA TYR A 509 9.05 -39.46 -24.52
C TYR A 509 9.95 -38.28 -24.91
N LEU A 510 10.06 -37.28 -24.03
CA LEU A 510 10.85 -36.08 -24.30
C LEU A 510 12.36 -36.38 -24.40
N GLU A 511 12.85 -37.44 -23.74
CA GLU A 511 14.24 -37.86 -23.87
C GLU A 511 14.52 -38.53 -25.23
N ASP A 512 13.51 -39.11 -25.88
CA ASP A 512 13.62 -39.71 -27.22
C ASP A 512 13.52 -38.66 -28.34
N LEU A 513 13.04 -37.47 -27.99
CA LEU A 513 12.97 -36.26 -28.81
C LEU A 513 14.36 -35.62 -29.05
N PHE A 514 15.33 -36.00 -28.22
CA PHE A 514 16.69 -35.43 -28.18
C PHE A 514 17.79 -36.46 -28.48
N LYS A 515 17.43 -37.69 -28.86
CA LYS A 515 18.37 -38.71 -29.31
C LYS A 515 18.55 -38.64 -30.83
N ASN A 516 19.80 -38.44 -31.24
CA ASN A 516 20.39 -38.50 -32.60
C ASN A 516 20.29 -37.19 -33.42
N GLU A 517 21.32 -36.63 -34.05
CA GLU A 517 22.77 -36.87 -34.13
C GLU A 517 23.41 -35.67 -34.88
N SER A 518 24.75 -35.63 -34.96
CA SER A 518 25.64 -34.66 -35.64
C SER A 518 26.18 -33.48 -34.81
N LYS A 519 27.01 -33.79 -33.81
CA LYS A 519 28.18 -32.94 -33.51
C LYS A 519 29.36 -33.49 -34.32
N THR A 520 29.65 -32.86 -35.46
CA THR A 520 30.99 -32.92 -36.04
C THR A 520 31.92 -32.05 -35.18
N SER A 521 32.89 -32.74 -34.57
CA SER A 521 34.20 -32.26 -34.13
C SER A 521 34.27 -30.94 -33.34
N LEU A 522 34.12 -31.06 -32.03
CA LEU A 522 35.12 -30.51 -31.11
C LEU A 522 35.39 -31.65 -30.12
N THR A 523 36.62 -32.16 -30.06
CA THR A 523 36.98 -33.32 -29.25
C THR A 523 36.52 -33.10 -27.81
N ASN A 524 35.70 -34.03 -27.29
CA ASN A 524 35.32 -34.06 -25.88
C ASN A 524 36.59 -34.33 -25.06
N LYS A 525 37.25 -33.28 -24.57
CA LYS A 525 38.40 -33.47 -23.68
C LYS A 525 37.88 -34.08 -22.39
N ASN A 526 38.23 -35.32 -22.09
CA ASN A 526 37.94 -35.88 -20.77
C ASN A 526 38.89 -35.26 -19.72
N LYS A 527 38.66 -35.51 -18.43
CA LYS A 527 39.49 -34.92 -17.36
C LYS A 527 40.97 -35.27 -17.49
N GLU A 528 41.29 -36.46 -17.97
CA GLU A 528 42.67 -36.93 -18.14
C GLU A 528 43.37 -36.25 -19.32
N GLU A 529 42.67 -36.04 -20.44
CA GLU A 529 43.17 -35.29 -21.60
C GLU A 529 43.43 -33.82 -21.27
N VAL A 530 42.62 -33.22 -20.39
CA VAL A 530 42.86 -31.87 -19.87
C VAL A 530 44.15 -31.84 -19.03
N LEU A 531 44.39 -32.84 -18.19
CA LEU A 531 45.61 -32.95 -17.40
C LEU A 531 46.85 -33.18 -18.28
N ASP A 532 46.76 -34.01 -19.33
CA ASP A 532 47.86 -34.24 -20.30
C ASP A 532 48.24 -32.95 -21.01
N TYR A 533 47.23 -32.19 -21.39
CA TYR A 533 47.43 -30.91 -22.05
C TYR A 533 48.14 -29.91 -21.13
N ILE A 534 47.69 -29.77 -19.88
CA ILE A 534 48.29 -28.84 -18.91
C ILE A 534 49.72 -29.29 -18.55
N GLU A 535 49.95 -30.58 -18.37
CA GLU A 535 51.29 -31.14 -18.11
C GLU A 535 52.26 -30.84 -19.28
N LYS A 536 51.79 -31.04 -20.52
CA LYS A 536 52.57 -30.73 -21.72
C LYS A 536 52.86 -29.24 -21.85
N GLU A 537 51.88 -28.38 -21.61
CA GLU A 537 52.05 -26.92 -21.65
C GLU A 537 53.00 -26.44 -20.56
N PHE A 538 52.97 -27.02 -19.35
CA PHE A 538 53.89 -26.66 -18.26
C PHE A 538 55.34 -27.06 -18.57
N LYS A 539 55.55 -28.24 -19.18
CA LYS A 539 56.89 -28.70 -19.57
C LYS A 539 57.44 -27.90 -20.76
N ALA A 540 56.59 -27.56 -21.72
CA ALA A 540 57.00 -26.86 -22.93
C ALA A 540 57.13 -25.34 -22.72
N ARG A 541 56.14 -24.71 -22.07
CA ARG A 541 55.97 -23.26 -21.94
C ARG A 541 55.69 -22.90 -20.48
N ASN A 542 55.43 -21.63 -20.20
CA ASN A 542 55.01 -21.22 -18.87
C ASN A 542 53.48 -21.30 -18.75
N ILE A 543 52.96 -21.44 -17.54
CA ILE A 543 51.52 -21.33 -17.27
C ILE A 543 51.31 -20.15 -16.32
N PHE A 544 50.28 -19.35 -16.62
CA PHE A 544 49.90 -18.19 -15.83
C PHE A 544 48.62 -18.46 -15.04
N ILE A 545 48.53 -17.93 -13.82
CA ILE A 545 47.31 -17.92 -13.01
C ILE A 545 46.93 -16.47 -12.70
N GLU A 546 45.64 -16.15 -12.78
CA GLU A 546 45.10 -14.82 -12.46
C GLU A 546 43.88 -14.93 -11.53
N LYS A 547 43.98 -14.35 -10.34
CA LYS A 547 42.84 -14.11 -9.44
C LYS A 547 42.15 -12.80 -9.81
N HIS A 548 40.86 -12.66 -9.55
CA HIS A 548 40.08 -11.49 -9.93
C HIS A 548 40.69 -10.21 -9.31
N GLN A 549 41.10 -9.25 -10.15
CA GLN A 549 41.80 -7.97 -9.82
C GLN A 549 43.31 -8.05 -9.54
N GLU A 550 43.98 -9.19 -9.75
CA GLU A 550 45.43 -9.32 -9.65
C GLU A 550 46.11 -9.48 -11.02
N SER A 551 47.42 -9.23 -11.11
CA SER A 551 48.20 -9.47 -12.33
C SER A 551 48.45 -10.98 -12.54
N PRO A 552 48.53 -11.47 -13.79
CA PRO A 552 48.84 -12.88 -14.04
C PRO A 552 50.21 -13.28 -13.47
N VAL A 553 50.24 -14.28 -12.60
CA VAL A 553 51.46 -14.84 -11.99
C VAL A 553 51.94 -16.03 -12.80
N SER A 554 53.22 -16.06 -13.12
CA SER A 554 53.84 -17.13 -13.90
C SER A 554 54.35 -18.25 -12.99
N LEU A 555 54.04 -19.51 -13.30
CA LEU A 555 54.34 -20.64 -12.43
C LEU A 555 55.74 -21.23 -12.56
N ARG A 556 56.34 -21.20 -13.76
CA ARG A 556 57.62 -21.88 -14.04
C ARG A 556 58.83 -21.34 -13.24
N PRO A 557 58.92 -20.05 -12.88
CA PRO A 557 59.96 -19.55 -11.97
C PRO A 557 59.85 -20.08 -10.54
N LEU A 558 58.64 -20.46 -10.11
CA LEU A 558 58.36 -20.90 -8.74
C LEU A 558 58.37 -22.43 -8.60
N TYR A 559 58.01 -23.14 -9.67
CA TYR A 559 57.90 -24.60 -9.71
C TYR A 559 58.57 -25.14 -10.96
N ASN A 560 59.39 -26.19 -10.81
CA ASN A 560 60.18 -26.75 -11.90
C ASN A 560 59.69 -28.14 -12.36
N GLU A 561 58.84 -28.81 -11.59
CA GLU A 561 58.38 -30.17 -11.87
C GLU A 561 56.86 -30.32 -11.75
N CYS A 562 56.30 -31.27 -12.49
CA CYS A 562 54.89 -31.65 -12.36
C CYS A 562 54.67 -33.16 -12.57
N LYS A 563 53.70 -33.72 -11.84
CA LYS A 563 53.33 -35.13 -11.94
C LYS A 563 51.86 -35.35 -11.59
N ARG A 564 51.26 -36.40 -12.13
CA ARG A 564 49.89 -36.81 -11.75
C ARG A 564 49.89 -37.49 -10.38
N GLU A 565 48.90 -37.18 -9.55
CA GLU A 565 48.74 -37.75 -8.21
C GLU A 565 47.24 -37.99 -7.93
N ASP A 566 46.90 -39.15 -7.35
CA ASP A 566 45.56 -39.44 -6.82
C ASP A 566 45.53 -39.00 -5.36
N ILE A 567 44.65 -38.04 -5.06
CA ILE A 567 44.66 -37.34 -3.78
C ILE A 567 43.64 -37.93 -2.80
N LYS A 568 42.58 -38.60 -3.29
CA LYS A 568 41.57 -39.40 -2.54
C LYS A 568 40.34 -39.70 -3.40
N ARG A 569 39.82 -40.94 -3.27
CA ARG A 569 38.56 -41.42 -3.89
C ARG A 569 38.54 -41.35 -5.43
N GLY A 570 39.67 -41.67 -6.09
CA GLY A 570 39.75 -41.75 -7.55
C GLY A 570 39.70 -40.39 -8.25
N ASN A 571 40.08 -39.30 -7.54
CA ASN A 571 40.19 -37.97 -8.13
C ASN A 571 41.65 -37.73 -8.52
N ILE A 572 41.91 -37.75 -9.82
CA ILE A 572 43.22 -37.51 -10.42
C ILE A 572 43.44 -36.00 -10.56
N SER A 573 44.60 -35.52 -10.12
CA SER A 573 45.02 -34.12 -10.22
C SER A 573 46.46 -34.02 -10.72
N LEU A 574 46.83 -32.88 -11.31
CA LEU A 574 48.22 -32.56 -11.64
C LEU A 574 48.85 -31.82 -10.46
N LYS A 575 49.86 -32.42 -9.83
CA LYS A 575 50.68 -31.80 -8.79
C LYS A 575 51.85 -31.08 -9.44
N ILE A 576 52.02 -29.81 -9.10
CA ILE A 576 53.12 -28.95 -9.51
C ILE A 576 53.95 -28.63 -8.26
N PHE A 577 55.27 -28.85 -8.32
CA PHE A 577 56.16 -28.75 -7.17
C PHE A 577 57.57 -28.31 -7.58
N ASN A 578 58.35 -27.86 -6.59
CA ASN A 578 59.75 -27.48 -6.79
C ASN A 578 60.65 -28.52 -6.10
N THR A 579 61.63 -29.06 -6.81
CA THR A 579 62.59 -30.04 -6.26
C THR A 579 63.71 -29.40 -5.45
N SER A 580 63.93 -28.10 -5.58
CA SER A 580 65.08 -27.39 -5.01
C SER A 580 64.74 -26.57 -3.75
N ASN A 581 63.46 -26.32 -3.44
CA ASN A 581 62.99 -25.51 -2.30
C ASN A 581 61.78 -26.15 -1.60
N GLU A 582 61.56 -25.85 -0.31
CA GLU A 582 60.39 -26.31 0.48
C GLU A 582 59.07 -25.55 0.17
N LEU A 583 58.84 -25.20 -1.11
CA LEU A 583 57.59 -24.56 -1.51
C LEU A 583 56.43 -25.56 -1.47
N THR A 584 55.28 -25.13 -0.94
CA THR A 584 54.11 -25.98 -0.87
C THR A 584 53.62 -26.33 -2.28
N PRO A 585 53.38 -27.62 -2.60
CA PRO A 585 52.93 -28.04 -3.92
C PRO A 585 51.52 -27.53 -4.21
N ILE A 586 51.27 -27.21 -5.49
CA ILE A 586 49.95 -26.81 -6.00
C ILE A 586 49.35 -27.97 -6.78
N PHE A 587 48.05 -28.20 -6.61
CA PHE A 587 47.31 -29.22 -7.35
C PHE A 587 46.34 -28.58 -8.32
N ILE A 588 46.22 -29.10 -9.53
CA ILE A 588 45.22 -28.69 -10.51
C ILE A 588 44.23 -29.84 -10.70
N GLN A 589 42.96 -29.57 -10.38
CA GLN A 589 41.87 -30.55 -10.42
C GLN A 589 40.76 -30.13 -11.40
N PRO A 590 40.48 -30.92 -12.45
CA PRO A 590 39.32 -30.73 -13.31
C PRO A 590 38.04 -31.28 -12.64
N CYS A 591 37.05 -30.41 -12.43
CA CYS A 591 35.78 -30.75 -11.79
C CYS A 591 34.60 -30.40 -12.70
N LEU A 592 33.62 -31.30 -12.81
CA LEU A 592 32.34 -30.97 -13.43
C LEU A 592 31.59 -29.94 -12.58
N ASN A 593 30.71 -29.16 -13.21
CA ASN A 593 29.92 -28.12 -12.52
C ASN A 593 29.07 -28.65 -11.34
N ASN A 594 28.78 -29.95 -11.31
CA ASN A 594 28.02 -30.63 -10.26
C ASN A 594 28.90 -31.35 -9.22
N GLU A 595 30.22 -31.36 -9.37
CA GLU A 595 31.14 -32.00 -8.43
C GLU A 595 31.55 -31.02 -7.33
N SER A 596 31.61 -31.53 -6.09
CA SER A 596 32.14 -30.75 -4.96
C SER A 596 33.67 -30.80 -4.98
N PRO A 597 34.36 -29.65 -4.95
CA PRO A 597 35.82 -29.59 -4.99
C PRO A 597 36.43 -30.11 -3.68
N LEU A 598 37.65 -30.65 -3.75
CA LEU A 598 38.39 -31.07 -2.56
C LEU A 598 38.80 -29.83 -1.74
N LYS A 599 38.43 -29.83 -0.46
CA LYS A 599 38.79 -28.77 0.49
C LYS A 599 40.00 -29.22 1.32
N ASN A 600 40.83 -28.27 1.76
CA ASN A 600 41.95 -28.44 2.71
C ASN A 600 43.37 -28.63 2.14
N ILE A 601 43.60 -28.54 0.82
CA ILE A 601 44.95 -28.51 0.21
C ILE A 601 45.01 -27.48 -0.94
N PRO A 602 46.18 -26.90 -1.26
CA PRO A 602 46.32 -25.87 -2.32
C PRO A 602 45.90 -26.39 -3.69
N THR A 603 44.66 -26.14 -4.08
CA THR A 603 44.06 -26.71 -5.29
C THR A 603 43.42 -25.63 -6.16
N ILE A 604 43.74 -25.69 -7.45
CA ILE A 604 43.12 -24.96 -8.55
C ILE A 604 42.01 -25.81 -9.12
N VAL A 605 40.77 -25.32 -9.04
CA VAL A 605 39.60 -26.04 -9.55
C VAL A 605 39.26 -25.55 -10.96
N LEU A 606 39.44 -26.43 -11.94
CA LEU A 606 39.06 -26.16 -13.33
C LEU A 606 37.65 -26.69 -13.60
N ARG A 607 36.68 -25.79 -13.75
CA ARG A 607 35.29 -26.17 -14.04
C ARG A 607 35.13 -26.56 -15.50
N ILE A 608 34.81 -27.85 -15.72
CA ILE A 608 34.42 -28.40 -17.00
C ILE A 608 32.88 -28.45 -17.09
N ASP A 609 32.36 -28.13 -18.28
CA ASP A 609 30.93 -28.19 -18.53
C ASP A 609 30.41 -29.64 -18.52
N SER A 610 29.10 -29.83 -18.64
CA SER A 610 28.47 -31.16 -18.62
C SER A 610 28.89 -32.07 -19.79
N GLN A 611 29.74 -31.60 -20.70
CA GLN A 611 30.29 -32.33 -21.84
C GLN A 611 31.81 -32.59 -21.69
N GLY A 612 32.40 -32.24 -20.54
CA GLY A 612 33.83 -32.40 -20.29
C GLY A 612 34.70 -31.23 -20.77
N MET A 613 34.10 -30.19 -21.38
CA MET A 613 34.86 -29.13 -22.01
C MET A 613 35.20 -28.00 -21.03
N TRP A 614 36.40 -27.43 -21.14
CA TRP A 614 36.77 -26.19 -20.45
C TRP A 614 37.20 -25.11 -21.45
N LYS A 615 37.17 -23.85 -21.00
CA LYS A 615 37.56 -22.70 -21.82
C LYS A 615 39.02 -22.35 -21.57
N GLU A 616 39.85 -22.55 -22.58
CA GLU A 616 41.25 -22.13 -22.57
C GLU A 616 41.35 -20.61 -22.72
N TRP A 617 42.19 -19.97 -21.91
CA TRP A 617 42.62 -18.58 -22.10
C TRP A 617 44.12 -18.54 -22.38
N SER A 618 44.56 -17.49 -23.06
CA SER A 618 45.97 -17.27 -23.37
C SER A 618 46.46 -15.93 -22.83
N HIS A 619 47.68 -15.93 -22.28
CA HIS A 619 48.45 -14.74 -21.93
C HIS A 619 49.85 -14.87 -22.52
N LYS A 620 50.30 -13.92 -23.34
CA LYS A 620 51.60 -13.97 -24.03
C LYS A 620 51.87 -15.34 -24.70
N ASN A 621 50.87 -15.86 -25.44
CA ASN A 621 50.91 -17.16 -26.12
C ASN A 621 51.14 -18.40 -25.21
N CYS A 622 50.98 -18.22 -23.90
CA CYS A 622 51.05 -19.25 -22.87
C CYS A 622 49.66 -19.47 -22.23
N LEU A 623 49.44 -20.64 -21.63
CA LEU A 623 48.16 -20.98 -21.01
C LEU A 623 47.88 -20.07 -19.80
N LEU A 624 46.68 -19.51 -19.73
CA LEU A 624 46.22 -18.66 -18.63
C LEU A 624 45.02 -19.30 -17.93
N ILE A 625 45.14 -19.49 -16.62
CA ILE A 625 44.08 -20.02 -15.77
C ILE A 625 43.48 -18.87 -14.97
N LYS A 626 42.22 -18.52 -15.28
CA LYS A 626 41.49 -17.43 -14.62
C LYS A 626 40.49 -17.94 -13.59
N GLU A 627 40.30 -17.17 -12.54
CA GLU A 627 39.24 -17.37 -11.56
C GLU A 627 37.82 -17.34 -12.20
N GLY A 628 37.01 -18.35 -11.90
CA GLY A 628 35.59 -18.38 -12.27
C GLY A 628 34.70 -17.57 -11.30
N LYS A 629 33.47 -17.24 -11.71
CA LYS A 629 32.52 -16.38 -10.95
C LYS A 629 32.21 -16.78 -9.50
N ASN A 630 32.60 -17.98 -9.06
CA ASN A 630 32.38 -18.49 -7.70
C ASN A 630 33.64 -18.43 -6.81
N GLY A 631 34.76 -17.88 -7.30
CA GLY A 631 35.92 -17.55 -6.47
C GLY A 631 36.79 -18.72 -5.97
N GLU A 632 36.85 -19.83 -6.70
CA GLU A 632 37.26 -21.12 -6.12
C GLU A 632 38.75 -21.47 -6.32
N PHE A 633 39.63 -20.78 -5.60
CA PHE A 633 40.99 -21.26 -5.25
C PHE A 633 41.02 -21.56 -3.75
N TYR A 634 40.79 -22.82 -3.35
CA TYR A 634 40.37 -23.08 -1.97
C TYR A 634 41.47 -23.04 -0.91
N ASN A 635 42.75 -23.03 -1.29
CA ASN A 635 43.83 -23.02 -0.30
C ASN A 635 45.18 -22.58 -0.89
N ILE A 636 45.21 -21.52 -1.69
CA ILE A 636 46.49 -21.00 -2.22
C ILE A 636 46.85 -19.72 -1.47
N ILE A 637 47.34 -19.92 -0.24
CA ILE A 637 47.53 -18.83 0.73
C ILE A 637 48.76 -17.97 0.39
N ASN A 638 49.78 -18.48 -0.32
CA ASN A 638 51.05 -17.77 -0.53
C ASN A 638 51.56 -17.77 -1.99
N LEU A 639 50.73 -17.45 -2.99
CA LEU A 639 51.26 -17.22 -4.35
C LEU A 639 51.84 -15.81 -4.54
N ASN A 640 51.41 -14.86 -3.72
CA ASN A 640 51.71 -13.43 -3.90
C ASN A 640 52.64 -12.84 -2.82
N GLU A 641 53.01 -13.61 -1.79
CA GLU A 641 53.95 -13.15 -0.77
C GLU A 641 55.33 -13.77 -1.02
N ILE A 642 56.26 -12.89 -1.45
CA ILE A 642 57.75 -13.00 -1.47
C ILE A 642 58.33 -13.68 -2.73
N VAL A 643 59.17 -13.04 -3.57
CA VAL A 643 60.33 -12.14 -3.34
C VAL A 643 60.31 -10.90 -4.28
N PRO A 644 60.82 -9.73 -3.84
CA PRO A 644 60.97 -8.53 -4.67
C PRO A 644 61.88 -8.71 -5.90
N ASP A 645 61.56 -7.88 -6.87
CA ASP A 645 62.20 -7.61 -8.15
C ASP A 645 63.71 -7.33 -8.03
N GLU A 646 64.55 -8.37 -8.09
CA GLU A 646 65.98 -8.24 -8.39
C GLU A 646 66.44 -9.41 -9.26
N THR A 647 66.15 -9.35 -10.57
CA THR A 647 67.06 -9.79 -11.65
C THR A 647 66.36 -9.64 -13.00
N LEU A 648 67.14 -9.21 -14.00
CA LEU A 648 66.82 -8.96 -15.41
C LEU A 648 66.58 -7.49 -15.82
N ASN A 649 67.61 -6.69 -15.54
CA ASN A 649 68.28 -5.97 -16.62
C ASN A 649 68.86 -6.98 -17.64
N SER A 650 68.75 -6.65 -18.92
CA SER A 650 69.39 -7.22 -20.12
C SER A 650 68.56 -8.16 -21.02
N PHE A 651 68.46 -7.68 -22.27
CA PHE A 651 67.88 -8.22 -23.52
C PHE A 651 66.39 -7.97 -23.80
#